data_AF-A0AA39HVL1-F1
#
_entry.id   AF-A0AA39HVL1-F1
#
_cell.length_a   1.000
_cell.length_b   1.000
_cell.length_c   1.000
_cell.angle_alpha   90.00
_cell.angle_beta   90.00
_cell.angle_gamma   90.00
#
_symmetry.space_group_name_H-M   'P 1'
#
loop_
_entity.id
_entity.type
_entity.pdbx_description
1 polymer ?
#
loop_
_entity_poly.entity_id
_entity_poly.type
_entity_poly.pdbx_seq_one_letter_code
_entity_poly.pdbx_strand_id
1 'polypeptide(L)'
;MIHDKHSVVKMDSLMYLPSEGLFVQMHKIRVFLRLLRCRFAKEIPRREKRINKYIFLLIQIQTLYHLGYVANYVWKGVKEGNVDASSMCYATVALNWILQSFISTCYIRSWQRRSSLKNFLYLLYNAQYFAGCRRKMKRLNGILMAMFVLIGFITAEFVIYTTLSWFVITPSHFDLYNQMMYHYRPLYLIGMTTAIYNFTIWTIVLAIYILCTKAAHIEFSHFNHRIRNIGKEGSKPVEEDLLELVQVHRKLAKAVRCLDSLFEKYAFIMLATNIPTTIFSILLLGSSAGGFTFSSILIALPSLAFCFVQLMGLTATPASLYKSTCMSKEFLFSNRSVWQPYRPDIYQIATYLLSHLSQSNLGVSIWGFAVVTKPLILTVDTFRYGHTFGVIAGIEAEELTDGSLVVNLIVYIHVGVVMWKALECESASMNLRPLNGYLFGALLFITSFLGSIFILFPFVPLAFFAPRKWRFCADRFVGYWLTFPASLCEFVFGVRFHVSGDLIETGRPALIIMNHRTRLDWLFFWAALYKMDPWLLTSEKISLKADLKKIPGAGWAMGCGSYLFLKRNFQADQQVIEQMIKYYADSQHKYQILLFPEGTDRGERATQISHEYAEKNRLPKYDYVLHPRTVGFNYLIELMKKNNYIDYVYDVTVAYAHSIVCNEVELCKTGSFPESVHFDVCKHRISDVIGEKSTKVEAEQRGSKWLLDLWKTKEQRLKEFYAEENPEKRRLEPSGDRFVWPIETRGVGYIVAFLIWVLTSAMWVYFAFSSLLVDLYIVTAIVFYVYAFVCHGGVEFLFMEWFYGRRFFFERSNETPKIQ
;
A
#
# COMPACT_ATOMS: atom_id res chain seq x y z
N MET A 1 10.75 -55.59 -40.16
CA MET A 1 11.35 -55.27 -41.48
C MET A 1 10.22 -54.69 -42.31
N ILE A 2 10.18 -53.42 -42.67
CA ILE A 2 11.07 -52.71 -43.59
C ILE A 2 11.31 -51.29 -43.05
N HIS A 3 12.59 -50.91 -43.06
CA HIS A 3 13.08 -49.57 -42.77
C HIS A 3 12.61 -48.61 -43.87
N ASP A 4 11.71 -47.69 -43.57
CA ASP A 4 11.52 -46.53 -44.45
C ASP A 4 12.41 -45.37 -43.94
N LYS A 5 13.61 -45.34 -44.52
CA LYS A 5 14.74 -44.48 -44.15
C LYS A 5 14.83 -43.22 -45.04
N HIS A 6 13.79 -42.88 -45.79
CA HIS A 6 13.85 -41.79 -46.77
C HIS A 6 12.71 -40.76 -46.58
N SER A 7 12.90 -39.85 -45.61
CA SER A 7 12.30 -38.48 -45.62
C SER A 7 12.65 -37.66 -44.36
N VAL A 8 13.52 -38.16 -43.47
CA VAL A 8 14.27 -37.28 -42.57
C VAL A 8 15.37 -36.60 -43.38
N VAL A 9 14.97 -35.61 -44.17
CA VAL A 9 15.90 -34.66 -44.79
C VAL A 9 16.81 -34.15 -43.68
N LYS A 10 18.10 -34.43 -43.84
CA LYS A 10 19.22 -33.86 -43.08
C LYS A 10 19.09 -32.32 -43.05
N MET A 11 18.38 -31.78 -42.07
CA MET A 11 18.50 -30.40 -41.62
C MET A 11 19.39 -30.35 -40.38
N ASP A 12 20.56 -30.97 -40.49
CA ASP A 12 21.59 -31.09 -39.45
C ASP A 12 22.49 -29.83 -39.35
N SER A 13 22.12 -28.72 -39.99
CA SER A 13 22.78 -27.43 -39.79
C SER A 13 21.85 -26.42 -39.12
N LEU A 14 22.28 -25.91 -37.96
CA LEU A 14 21.72 -24.75 -37.26
C LEU A 14 21.66 -23.45 -38.10
N MET A 15 22.01 -23.47 -39.39
CA MET A 15 21.89 -22.34 -40.33
C MET A 15 20.48 -22.15 -40.90
N TYR A 16 19.56 -23.12 -40.77
CA TYR A 16 18.20 -23.04 -41.31
C TYR A 16 17.12 -23.22 -40.24
N LEU A 17 17.12 -22.36 -39.21
CA LEU A 17 15.91 -22.15 -38.42
C LEU A 17 15.05 -21.09 -39.12
N PRO A 18 13.73 -21.30 -39.31
CA PRO A 18 12.87 -20.28 -39.88
C PRO A 18 13.02 -18.96 -39.12
N SER A 19 13.18 -17.84 -39.83
CA SER A 19 13.29 -16.49 -39.29
C SER A 19 11.95 -15.94 -38.77
N GLU A 20 11.15 -16.79 -38.13
CA GLU A 20 9.76 -16.50 -37.78
C GLU A 20 9.38 -17.00 -36.39
N GLY A 21 8.33 -16.41 -35.82
CA GLY A 21 7.72 -16.88 -34.57
C GLY A 21 8.68 -16.81 -33.36
N LEU A 22 8.59 -17.85 -32.52
CA LEU A 22 9.40 -17.97 -31.31
C LEU A 22 10.90 -18.16 -31.60
N PHE A 23 11.29 -18.61 -32.81
CA PHE A 23 12.70 -18.80 -33.17
C PHE A 23 13.50 -17.50 -33.14
N VAL A 24 12.90 -16.37 -33.51
CA VAL A 24 13.56 -15.05 -33.46
C VAL A 24 13.94 -14.68 -32.02
N GLN A 25 13.02 -14.88 -31.07
CA GLN A 25 13.31 -14.58 -29.65
C GLN A 25 14.36 -15.54 -29.08
N MET A 26 14.24 -16.83 -29.41
CA MET A 26 15.24 -17.83 -29.01
C MET A 26 16.61 -17.57 -29.65
N HIS A 27 16.67 -16.98 -30.84
CA HIS A 27 17.92 -16.56 -31.47
C HIS A 27 18.58 -15.42 -30.68
N LYS A 28 17.82 -14.38 -30.29
CA LYS A 28 18.33 -13.29 -29.42
C LYS A 28 18.89 -13.82 -28.10
N ILE A 29 18.17 -14.72 -27.44
CA ILE A 29 18.64 -15.38 -26.21
C ILE A 29 19.92 -16.19 -26.46
N ARG A 30 20.01 -16.92 -27.58
CA ARG A 30 21.21 -17.68 -27.95
C ARG A 30 22.43 -16.80 -28.21
N VAL A 31 22.24 -15.62 -28.80
CA VAL A 31 23.33 -14.63 -28.98
C VAL A 31 23.83 -14.18 -27.61
N PHE A 32 22.93 -13.89 -26.68
CA PHE A 32 23.31 -13.50 -25.33
C PHE A 32 24.02 -14.64 -24.56
N LEU A 33 23.53 -15.87 -24.65
CA LEU A 33 24.20 -17.05 -24.09
C LEU A 33 25.58 -17.32 -24.72
N ARG A 34 25.79 -16.91 -25.99
CA ARG A 34 27.11 -16.97 -26.64
C ARG A 34 28.08 -16.00 -25.97
N LEU A 35 27.67 -14.76 -25.71
CA LEU A 35 28.47 -13.75 -25.02
C LEU A 35 28.88 -14.23 -23.62
N LEU A 36 27.93 -14.83 -22.89
CA LEU A 36 28.18 -15.42 -21.57
C LEU A 36 28.95 -16.75 -21.61
N ARG A 37 29.40 -17.24 -22.78
CA ARG A 37 30.05 -18.57 -22.92
C ARG A 37 29.21 -19.74 -22.37
N CYS A 38 27.90 -19.56 -22.21
CA CYS A 38 26.96 -20.54 -21.66
C CYS A 38 26.28 -21.35 -22.79
N ARG A 39 27.11 -21.91 -23.69
CA ARG A 39 26.64 -22.76 -24.80
C ARG A 39 27.23 -24.17 -24.73
N PHE A 40 26.36 -25.17 -24.62
CA PHE A 40 26.66 -26.60 -24.46
C PHE A 40 25.92 -27.48 -25.46
N ALA A 41 25.27 -26.89 -26.46
CA ALA A 41 24.60 -27.62 -27.53
C ALA A 41 25.58 -28.58 -28.24
N LYS A 42 25.04 -29.69 -28.77
CA LYS A 42 25.85 -30.73 -29.43
C LYS A 42 26.59 -30.23 -30.66
N GLU A 43 26.01 -29.24 -31.34
CA GLU A 43 26.43 -28.71 -32.64
C GLU A 43 27.62 -27.72 -32.56
N ILE A 44 28.17 -27.47 -31.37
CA ILE A 44 29.25 -26.50 -31.14
C ILE A 44 30.62 -27.18 -31.37
N PRO A 45 31.60 -26.48 -32.00
CA PRO A 45 32.96 -26.99 -32.18
C PRO A 45 33.58 -27.52 -30.88
N ARG A 46 34.35 -28.62 -30.97
CA ARG A 46 34.96 -29.29 -29.81
C ARG A 46 35.82 -28.36 -28.94
N ARG A 47 36.51 -27.39 -29.55
CA ARG A 47 37.35 -26.39 -28.86
C ARG A 47 36.52 -25.43 -28.02
N GLU A 48 35.50 -24.79 -28.61
CA GLU A 48 34.57 -23.91 -27.89
C GLU A 48 33.85 -24.66 -26.76
N LYS A 49 33.43 -25.90 -27.01
CA LYS A 49 32.75 -26.73 -26.00
C LYS A 49 33.64 -27.03 -24.80
N ARG A 50 34.95 -27.23 -25.03
CA ARG A 50 35.94 -27.38 -23.94
C ARG A 50 36.07 -26.08 -23.15
N ILE A 51 36.28 -24.95 -23.82
CA ILE A 51 36.40 -23.63 -23.18
C ILE A 51 35.16 -23.31 -22.33
N ASN A 52 33.97 -23.44 -22.91
CA ASN A 52 32.70 -23.20 -22.20
C ASN A 52 32.55 -24.17 -21.01
N LYS A 53 33.00 -25.43 -21.13
CA LYS A 53 32.98 -26.40 -20.02
C LYS A 53 33.91 -25.96 -18.88
N TYR A 54 35.12 -25.49 -19.19
CA TYR A 54 36.06 -25.00 -18.18
C TYR A 54 35.54 -23.75 -17.47
N ILE A 55 35.08 -22.74 -18.22
CA ILE A 55 34.49 -21.51 -17.65
C ILE A 55 33.30 -21.86 -16.75
N PHE A 56 32.40 -22.72 -17.23
CA PHE A 56 31.27 -23.19 -16.43
C PHE A 56 31.71 -23.87 -15.15
N LEU A 57 32.66 -24.81 -15.21
CA LEU A 57 33.14 -25.52 -14.02
C LEU A 57 33.77 -24.55 -13.03
N LEU A 58 34.60 -23.61 -13.49
CA LEU A 58 35.23 -22.60 -12.64
C LEU A 58 34.17 -21.77 -11.89
N ILE A 59 33.20 -21.21 -12.62
CA ILE A 59 32.12 -20.40 -12.05
C ILE A 59 31.26 -21.22 -11.08
N GLN A 60 30.91 -22.46 -11.43
CA GLN A 60 30.04 -23.29 -10.58
C GLN A 60 30.77 -23.80 -9.32
N ILE A 61 32.06 -24.11 -9.40
CA ILE A 61 32.88 -24.44 -8.22
C ILE A 61 32.89 -23.23 -7.27
N GLN A 62 33.10 -22.03 -7.81
CA GLN A 62 33.07 -20.80 -7.03
C GLN A 62 31.68 -20.53 -6.42
N THR A 63 30.62 -20.80 -7.17
CA THR A 63 29.23 -20.63 -6.70
C THR A 63 28.91 -21.62 -5.59
N LEU A 64 29.36 -22.87 -5.69
CA LEU A 64 29.20 -23.88 -4.64
C LEU A 64 30.00 -23.54 -3.39
N TYR A 65 31.23 -23.03 -3.56
CA TYR A 65 32.01 -22.52 -2.44
C TYR A 65 31.30 -21.38 -1.73
N HIS A 66 30.79 -20.39 -2.48
CA HIS A 66 30.02 -19.27 -1.93
C HIS A 66 28.73 -19.74 -1.23
N LEU A 67 28.00 -20.68 -1.84
CA LEU A 67 26.81 -21.30 -1.22
C LEU A 67 27.16 -21.96 0.12
N GLY A 68 28.22 -22.76 0.17
CA GLY A 68 28.68 -23.41 1.39
C GLY A 68 29.16 -22.42 2.44
N TYR A 69 29.84 -21.34 2.03
CA TYR A 69 30.31 -20.28 2.91
C TYR A 69 29.15 -19.54 3.59
N VAL A 70 28.13 -19.14 2.83
CA VAL A 70 26.92 -18.50 3.37
C VAL A 70 26.10 -19.47 4.21
N ALA A 71 25.96 -20.73 3.79
CA ALA A 71 25.27 -21.76 4.58
C ALA A 71 25.93 -21.97 5.95
N ASN A 72 27.25 -21.98 5.99
CA ASN A 72 28.02 -22.07 7.25
C ASN A 72 27.77 -20.86 8.16
N TYR A 73 27.65 -19.65 7.61
CA TYR A 73 27.28 -18.46 8.39
C TYR A 73 25.89 -18.59 9.01
N VAL A 74 24.88 -18.98 8.22
CA VAL A 74 23.51 -19.20 8.70
C VAL A 74 23.50 -20.30 9.78
N TRP A 75 24.21 -21.40 9.56
CA TRP A 75 24.30 -22.50 10.52
C TRP A 75 24.94 -22.08 11.84
N LYS A 76 26.04 -21.32 11.80
CA LYS A 76 26.68 -20.78 13.00
C LYS A 76 25.77 -19.81 13.74
N GLY A 77 25.10 -18.92 13.04
CA GLY A 77 24.15 -17.99 13.65
C GLY A 77 23.00 -18.69 14.38
N VAL A 78 22.44 -19.75 13.78
CA VAL A 78 21.39 -20.57 14.43
C VAL A 78 21.92 -21.33 15.65
N LYS A 79 23.15 -21.85 15.60
CA LYS A 79 23.73 -22.66 16.67
C LYS A 79 24.24 -21.82 17.86
N GLU A 80 24.86 -20.69 17.59
CA GLU A 80 25.59 -19.89 18.57
C GLU A 80 24.76 -18.71 19.12
N GLY A 81 23.66 -18.34 18.47
CA GLY A 81 22.73 -17.30 18.94
C GLY A 81 23.27 -15.86 18.97
N ASN A 82 24.54 -15.66 18.58
CA ASN A 82 25.26 -14.39 18.70
C ASN A 82 25.24 -13.52 17.42
N VAL A 83 24.41 -13.85 16.43
CA VAL A 83 24.33 -13.10 15.17
C VAL A 83 23.05 -12.27 15.12
N ASP A 84 23.15 -11.02 14.69
CA ASP A 84 22.01 -10.13 14.57
C ASP A 84 20.96 -10.66 13.59
N ALA A 85 19.68 -10.45 13.93
CA ALA A 85 18.54 -10.96 13.18
C ALA A 85 18.52 -10.45 11.72
N SER A 86 18.94 -9.20 11.49
CA SER A 86 19.06 -8.62 10.15
C SER A 86 20.08 -9.36 9.28
N SER A 87 21.28 -9.65 9.80
CA SER A 87 22.30 -10.42 9.09
C SER A 87 21.86 -11.85 8.84
N MET A 88 21.09 -12.46 9.76
CA MET A 88 20.50 -13.79 9.54
C MET A 88 19.45 -13.78 8.42
N CYS A 89 18.56 -12.80 8.41
CA CYS A 89 17.57 -12.65 7.35
C CYS A 89 18.25 -12.42 6.00
N TYR A 90 19.24 -11.52 5.96
CA TYR A 90 19.97 -11.23 4.73
C TYR A 90 20.77 -12.45 4.23
N ALA A 91 21.53 -13.12 5.10
CA ALA A 91 22.27 -14.32 4.73
C ALA A 91 21.35 -15.42 4.18
N THR A 92 20.13 -15.55 4.73
CA THR A 92 19.14 -16.54 4.27
C THR A 92 18.55 -16.17 2.90
N VAL A 93 18.29 -14.88 2.64
CA VAL A 93 17.89 -14.40 1.31
C VAL A 93 19.00 -14.67 0.29
N ALA A 94 20.25 -14.30 0.62
CA ALA A 94 21.41 -14.53 -0.23
C ALA A 94 21.64 -16.03 -0.52
N LEU A 95 21.47 -16.88 0.50
CA LEU A 95 21.59 -18.34 0.35
C LEU A 95 20.59 -18.88 -0.69
N ASN A 96 19.33 -18.49 -0.59
CA ASN A 96 18.28 -18.95 -1.51
C ASN A 96 18.54 -18.45 -2.94
N TRP A 97 18.95 -17.20 -3.09
CA TRP A 97 19.34 -16.61 -4.37
C TRP A 97 20.52 -17.33 -5.05
N ILE A 98 21.57 -17.65 -4.29
CA ILE A 98 22.71 -18.41 -4.79
C ILE A 98 22.25 -19.82 -5.22
N LEU A 99 21.40 -20.48 -4.41
CA LEU A 99 20.85 -21.80 -4.72
C LEU A 99 20.02 -21.78 -6.00
N GLN A 100 19.09 -20.84 -6.12
CA GLN A 100 18.21 -20.66 -7.28
C GLN A 100 19.02 -20.40 -8.57
N SER A 101 20.06 -19.59 -8.48
CA SER A 101 20.91 -19.26 -9.63
C SER A 101 21.83 -20.42 -10.06
N PHE A 102 22.39 -21.17 -9.10
CA PHE A 102 23.14 -22.40 -9.35
C PHE A 102 22.27 -23.46 -10.05
N ILE A 103 21.07 -23.71 -9.52
CA ILE A 103 20.14 -24.69 -10.07
C ILE A 103 19.73 -24.31 -11.49
N SER A 104 19.38 -23.04 -11.72
CA SER A 104 19.03 -22.53 -13.06
C SER A 104 20.15 -22.73 -14.07
N THR A 105 21.41 -22.49 -13.65
CA THR A 105 22.60 -22.68 -14.49
C THR A 105 22.86 -24.15 -14.82
N CYS A 106 22.54 -25.07 -13.91
CA CYS A 106 22.58 -26.50 -14.15
C CYS A 106 21.48 -26.96 -15.14
N TYR A 107 20.25 -26.45 -14.98
CA TYR A 107 19.12 -26.77 -15.85
C TYR A 107 19.35 -26.31 -17.30
N ILE A 108 19.82 -25.07 -17.51
CA ILE A 108 20.06 -24.58 -18.88
C ILE A 108 21.11 -25.43 -19.61
N ARG A 109 22.16 -25.86 -18.92
CA ARG A 109 23.16 -26.79 -19.47
C ARG A 109 22.55 -28.15 -19.79
N SER A 110 21.72 -28.70 -18.90
CA SER A 110 21.03 -29.96 -19.10
C SER A 110 20.11 -29.92 -20.32
N TRP A 111 19.26 -28.89 -20.43
CA TRP A 111 18.35 -28.68 -21.55
C TRP A 111 19.09 -28.53 -22.88
N GLN A 112 20.21 -27.81 -22.90
CA GLN A 112 21.03 -27.67 -24.10
C GLN A 112 21.71 -28.99 -24.54
N ARG A 113 22.19 -29.80 -23.59
CA ARG A 113 22.83 -31.10 -23.90
C ARG A 113 21.84 -32.13 -24.42
N ARG A 114 20.65 -32.18 -23.81
CA ARG A 114 19.57 -33.09 -24.20
C ARG A 114 18.82 -32.59 -25.44
N SER A 115 19.07 -31.35 -25.88
CA SER A 115 18.33 -30.69 -26.97
C SER A 115 16.83 -30.61 -26.71
N SER A 116 16.42 -30.68 -25.45
CA SER A 116 15.01 -30.76 -25.05
C SER A 116 14.23 -29.50 -25.44
N LEU A 117 14.85 -28.32 -25.29
CA LEU A 117 14.26 -27.05 -25.74
C LEU A 117 14.09 -27.00 -27.27
N LYS A 118 15.07 -27.53 -28.03
CA LYS A 118 14.98 -27.64 -29.50
C LYS A 118 13.83 -28.56 -29.91
N ASN A 119 13.67 -29.68 -29.23
CA ASN A 119 12.59 -30.64 -29.47
C ASN A 119 11.21 -30.01 -29.19
N PHE A 120 11.05 -29.29 -28.07
CA PHE A 120 9.81 -28.57 -27.77
C PHE A 120 9.47 -27.55 -28.87
N LEU A 121 10.43 -26.69 -29.25
CA LEU A 121 10.22 -25.68 -30.29
C LEU A 121 9.82 -26.30 -31.62
N TYR A 122 10.44 -27.43 -31.99
CA TYR A 122 10.12 -28.17 -33.21
C TYR A 122 8.72 -28.80 -33.15
N LEU A 123 8.33 -29.39 -32.01
CA LEU A 123 6.99 -29.94 -31.83
C LEU A 123 5.91 -28.85 -31.91
N LEU A 124 6.16 -27.68 -31.31
CA LEU A 124 5.24 -26.56 -31.34
C LEU A 124 5.16 -25.93 -32.74
N TYR A 125 6.29 -25.83 -33.44
CA TYR A 125 6.32 -25.37 -34.84
C TYR A 125 5.57 -26.35 -35.76
N ASN A 126 5.81 -27.65 -35.66
CA ASN A 126 5.15 -28.64 -36.51
C ASN A 126 3.64 -28.75 -36.30
N ALA A 127 3.13 -28.24 -35.17
CA ALA A 127 1.71 -28.27 -34.86
C ALA A 127 0.91 -27.39 -35.82
N GLN A 128 1.32 -26.14 -36.02
CA GLN A 128 0.61 -25.17 -36.88
C GLN A 128 1.51 -24.03 -37.37
N TYR A 129 2.81 -24.31 -37.58
CA TYR A 129 3.82 -23.41 -38.12
C TYR A 129 3.93 -22.06 -37.40
N PHE A 130 3.72 -22.02 -36.08
CA PHE A 130 3.68 -20.79 -35.29
C PHE A 130 2.66 -19.73 -35.76
N ALA A 131 1.54 -20.15 -36.35
CA ALA A 131 0.50 -19.23 -36.82
C ALA A 131 0.00 -18.29 -35.72
N GLY A 132 -0.20 -18.79 -34.49
CA GLY A 132 -0.59 -17.96 -33.34
C GLY A 132 0.50 -17.00 -32.91
N CYS A 133 1.74 -17.50 -32.78
CA CYS A 133 2.90 -16.71 -32.35
C CYS A 133 3.25 -15.61 -33.36
N ARG A 134 3.04 -15.83 -34.66
CA ARG A 134 3.19 -14.77 -35.69
C ARG A 134 2.22 -13.62 -35.46
N ARG A 135 0.93 -13.90 -35.28
CA ARG A 135 -0.10 -12.88 -35.04
C ARG A 135 0.15 -12.09 -33.75
N LYS A 136 0.65 -12.74 -32.70
CA LYS A 136 0.90 -12.12 -31.38
C LYS A 136 2.38 -11.84 -31.11
N MET A 137 3.20 -11.64 -32.15
CA MET A 137 4.64 -11.40 -32.02
C MET A 137 4.98 -10.20 -31.12
N LYS A 138 4.19 -9.12 -31.20
CA LYS A 138 4.37 -7.93 -30.34
C LYS A 138 4.36 -8.29 -28.84
N ARG A 139 3.49 -9.21 -28.42
CA ARG A 139 3.42 -9.66 -27.01
C ARG A 139 4.64 -10.47 -26.60
N LEU A 140 5.14 -11.36 -27.48
CA LEU A 140 6.36 -12.13 -27.22
C LEU A 140 7.61 -11.23 -27.15
N ASN A 141 7.69 -10.22 -28.02
CA ASN A 141 8.72 -9.17 -27.94
C ASN A 141 8.64 -8.39 -26.63
N GLY A 142 7.44 -8.04 -26.17
CA GLY A 142 7.24 -7.35 -24.89
C GLY A 142 7.78 -8.13 -23.70
N ILE A 143 7.55 -9.46 -23.66
CA ILE A 143 8.10 -10.34 -22.62
C ILE A 143 9.63 -10.36 -22.68
N LEU A 144 10.21 -10.46 -23.87
CA LEU A 144 11.67 -10.45 -24.02
C LEU A 144 12.29 -9.10 -23.62
N MET A 145 11.62 -7.98 -23.93
CA MET A 145 12.07 -6.65 -23.50
C MET A 145 12.03 -6.52 -21.98
N ALA A 146 10.92 -6.94 -21.35
CA ALA A 146 10.79 -6.93 -19.90
C ALA A 146 11.89 -7.77 -19.22
N MET A 147 12.27 -8.91 -19.80
CA MET A 147 13.42 -9.69 -19.34
C MET A 147 14.73 -8.89 -19.40
N PHE A 148 15.02 -8.21 -20.51
CA PHE A 148 16.27 -7.44 -20.62
C PHE A 148 16.32 -6.25 -19.66
N VAL A 149 15.18 -5.58 -19.45
CA VAL A 149 15.04 -4.53 -18.42
C VAL A 149 15.30 -5.12 -17.03
N LEU A 150 14.74 -6.30 -16.72
CA LEU A 150 14.95 -6.97 -15.44
C LEU A 150 16.42 -7.36 -15.23
N ILE A 151 17.09 -7.88 -16.26
CA ILE A 151 18.55 -8.15 -16.20
C ILE A 151 19.33 -6.87 -15.93
N GLY A 152 18.99 -5.77 -16.62
CA GLY A 152 19.64 -4.47 -16.41
C GLY A 152 19.46 -3.96 -14.99
N PHE A 153 18.24 -4.06 -14.46
CA PHE A 153 17.91 -3.67 -13.09
C PHE A 153 18.68 -4.49 -12.05
N ILE A 154 18.65 -5.82 -12.13
CA ILE A 154 19.38 -6.71 -11.20
C ILE A 154 20.89 -6.44 -11.26
N THR A 155 21.42 -6.23 -12.46
CA THR A 155 22.85 -5.92 -12.62
C THR A 155 23.20 -4.58 -11.98
N ALA A 156 22.37 -3.54 -12.19
CA ALA A 156 22.56 -2.23 -11.58
C ALA A 156 22.47 -2.30 -10.06
N GLU A 157 21.47 -3.00 -9.53
CA GLU A 157 21.29 -3.24 -8.09
C GLU A 157 22.53 -3.91 -7.48
N PHE A 158 23.02 -5.01 -8.05
CA PHE A 158 24.21 -5.70 -7.57
C PHE A 158 25.45 -4.81 -7.62
N VAL A 159 25.61 -4.00 -8.68
CA VAL A 159 26.73 -3.06 -8.81
C VAL A 159 26.66 -1.97 -7.75
N ILE A 160 25.49 -1.38 -7.52
CA ILE A 160 25.27 -0.37 -6.48
C ILE A 160 25.57 -0.99 -5.11
N TYR A 161 25.00 -2.15 -4.83
CA TYR A 161 25.20 -2.88 -3.57
C TYR A 161 26.68 -3.18 -3.32
N THR A 162 27.37 -3.71 -4.33
CA THR A 162 28.80 -4.04 -4.25
C THR A 162 29.63 -2.79 -4.00
N THR A 163 29.30 -1.68 -4.65
CA THR A 163 30.01 -0.41 -4.50
C THR A 163 29.84 0.13 -3.07
N LEU A 164 28.62 0.12 -2.55
CA LEU A 164 28.32 0.56 -1.17
C LEU A 164 29.00 -0.34 -0.11
N SER A 165 28.98 -1.65 -0.33
CA SER A 165 29.66 -2.63 0.53
C SER A 165 31.18 -2.44 0.49
N TRP A 166 31.76 -2.27 -0.70
CA TRP A 166 33.20 -2.06 -0.89
C TRP A 166 33.73 -0.81 -0.17
N PHE A 167 33.00 0.30 -0.25
CA PHE A 167 33.36 1.54 0.45
C PHE A 167 32.95 1.55 1.93
N VAL A 168 32.40 0.45 2.45
CA VAL A 168 32.02 0.29 3.87
C VAL A 168 31.07 1.41 4.31
N ILE A 169 30.19 1.85 3.41
CA ILE A 169 29.29 2.99 3.66
C ILE A 169 28.17 2.55 4.62
N THR A 170 27.74 1.28 4.58
CA THR A 170 26.69 0.70 5.45
C THR A 170 26.86 -0.82 5.66
N PRO A 171 27.96 -1.30 6.28
CA PRO A 171 28.24 -2.75 6.36
C PRO A 171 27.37 -3.46 7.41
N SER A 172 26.64 -4.50 6.99
CA SER A 172 26.10 -5.48 7.95
C SER A 172 27.20 -6.44 8.44
N HIS A 173 26.96 -7.16 9.54
CA HIS A 173 27.90 -8.19 10.01
C HIS A 173 28.08 -9.28 8.93
N PHE A 174 27.01 -9.62 8.21
CA PHE A 174 27.08 -10.53 7.07
C PHE A 174 27.92 -9.96 5.92
N ASP A 175 27.88 -8.65 5.64
CA ASP A 175 28.72 -8.04 4.60
C ASP A 175 30.20 -8.17 4.89
N LEU A 176 30.59 -7.86 6.13
CA LEU A 176 31.98 -8.00 6.56
C LEU A 176 32.43 -9.46 6.50
N TYR A 177 31.55 -10.38 6.92
CA TYR A 177 31.81 -11.82 6.77
C TYR A 177 32.00 -12.20 5.30
N ASN A 178 31.10 -11.76 4.42
CA ASN A 178 31.14 -12.11 3.01
C ASN A 178 32.36 -11.50 2.28
N GLN A 179 32.81 -10.30 2.65
CA GLN A 179 34.06 -9.70 2.16
C GLN A 179 35.31 -10.49 2.54
N MET A 180 35.25 -11.24 3.65
CA MET A 180 36.34 -12.10 4.12
C MET A 180 36.29 -13.51 3.53
N MET A 181 35.39 -13.79 2.58
CA MET A 181 35.25 -15.12 1.96
C MET A 181 36.58 -15.69 1.42
N TYR A 182 37.46 -14.85 0.86
CA TYR A 182 38.78 -15.28 0.36
C TYR A 182 39.95 -14.81 1.23
N HIS A 183 39.70 -14.45 2.50
CA HIS A 183 40.62 -13.84 3.45
C HIS A 183 41.18 -12.46 3.05
N TYR A 184 41.40 -12.20 1.76
CA TYR A 184 41.83 -10.92 1.21
C TYR A 184 40.64 -10.18 0.60
N ARG A 185 40.24 -9.04 1.19
CA ARG A 185 39.03 -8.28 0.82
C ARG A 185 38.91 -8.00 -0.69
N PRO A 186 39.97 -7.60 -1.42
CA PRO A 186 39.87 -7.37 -2.86
C PRO A 186 39.41 -8.57 -3.70
N LEU A 187 39.64 -9.80 -3.23
CA LEU A 187 39.21 -11.01 -3.93
C LEU A 187 37.69 -11.22 -3.87
N TYR A 188 36.97 -10.51 -3.00
CA TYR A 188 35.50 -10.51 -2.96
C TYR A 188 34.86 -10.17 -4.32
N LEU A 189 35.55 -9.38 -5.16
CA LEU A 189 35.13 -9.06 -6.52
C LEU A 189 34.93 -10.31 -7.40
N ILE A 190 35.68 -11.39 -7.14
CA ILE A 190 35.52 -12.69 -7.81
C ILE A 190 34.17 -13.31 -7.44
N GLY A 191 33.78 -13.23 -6.17
CA GLY A 191 32.47 -13.69 -5.70
C GLY A 191 31.33 -12.90 -6.34
N MET A 192 31.47 -11.57 -6.42
CA MET A 192 30.47 -10.67 -7.02
C MET A 192 30.30 -10.89 -8.53
N THR A 193 31.39 -10.97 -9.29
CA THR A 193 31.35 -11.23 -10.74
C THR A 193 30.73 -12.60 -11.03
N THR A 194 31.04 -13.60 -10.21
CA THR A 194 30.42 -14.93 -10.27
C THR A 194 28.92 -14.87 -9.96
N ALA A 195 28.51 -14.10 -8.95
CA ALA A 195 27.11 -13.89 -8.60
C ALA A 195 26.33 -13.26 -9.76
N ILE A 196 26.78 -12.09 -10.27
CA ILE A 196 26.14 -11.38 -11.40
C ILE A 196 25.97 -12.30 -12.61
N TYR A 197 27.00 -13.09 -12.94
CA TYR A 197 26.93 -14.06 -14.03
C TYR A 197 25.81 -15.09 -13.83
N ASN A 198 25.70 -15.69 -12.64
CA ASN A 198 24.67 -16.70 -12.35
C ASN A 198 23.27 -16.09 -12.25
N PHE A 199 23.10 -14.91 -11.65
CA PHE A 199 21.81 -14.19 -11.60
C PHE A 199 21.30 -13.82 -12.99
N THR A 200 22.23 -13.41 -13.88
CA THR A 200 21.91 -13.15 -15.28
C THR A 200 21.40 -14.42 -15.97
N ILE A 201 22.08 -15.55 -15.79
CA ILE A 201 21.63 -16.84 -16.35
C ILE A 201 20.29 -17.26 -15.76
N TRP A 202 20.09 -17.09 -14.45
CA TRP A 202 18.83 -17.41 -13.81
C TRP A 202 17.66 -16.62 -14.40
N THR A 203 17.84 -15.31 -14.59
CA THR A 203 16.81 -14.45 -15.19
C THR A 203 16.49 -14.88 -16.64
N ILE A 204 17.50 -15.29 -17.40
CA ILE A 204 17.31 -15.86 -18.75
C ILE A 204 16.52 -17.17 -18.69
N VAL A 205 16.83 -18.06 -17.73
CA VAL A 205 16.14 -19.35 -17.57
C VAL A 205 14.67 -19.14 -17.21
N LEU A 206 14.38 -18.23 -16.28
CA LEU A 206 13.01 -17.84 -15.94
C LEU A 206 12.27 -17.28 -17.15
N ALA A 207 12.92 -16.46 -17.96
CA ALA A 207 12.32 -15.92 -19.17
C ALA A 207 12.10 -16.97 -20.26
N ILE A 208 13.01 -17.94 -20.44
CA ILE A 208 12.80 -19.10 -21.33
C ILE A 208 11.55 -19.87 -20.89
N TYR A 209 11.39 -20.11 -19.60
CA TYR A 209 10.20 -20.76 -19.04
C TYR A 209 8.92 -19.98 -19.39
N ILE A 210 8.89 -18.68 -19.12
CA ILE A 210 7.72 -17.82 -19.38
C ILE A 210 7.42 -17.76 -20.88
N LEU A 211 8.44 -17.55 -21.73
CA LEU A 211 8.28 -17.45 -23.18
C LEU A 211 7.77 -18.76 -23.80
N CYS A 212 8.33 -19.92 -23.40
CA CYS A 212 7.90 -21.21 -23.91
C CYS A 212 6.46 -21.54 -23.51
N THR A 213 6.11 -21.32 -22.23
CA THR A 213 4.75 -21.54 -21.75
C THR A 213 3.75 -20.57 -22.37
N LYS A 214 4.14 -19.29 -22.52
CA LYS A 214 3.28 -18.30 -23.18
C LYS A 214 3.09 -18.58 -24.66
N ALA A 215 4.12 -19.05 -25.36
CA ALA A 215 4.01 -19.45 -26.75
C ALA A 215 3.07 -20.64 -26.93
N ALA A 216 3.19 -21.67 -26.09
CA ALA A 216 2.23 -22.78 -26.08
C ALA A 216 0.80 -22.29 -25.85
N HIS A 217 0.59 -21.36 -24.91
CA HIS A 217 -0.72 -20.75 -24.66
C HIS A 217 -1.24 -19.96 -25.87
N ILE A 218 -0.39 -19.18 -26.54
CA ILE A 218 -0.77 -18.42 -27.74
C ILE A 218 -1.17 -19.36 -28.88
N GLU A 219 -0.44 -20.47 -29.06
CA GLU A 219 -0.77 -21.48 -30.06
C GLU A 219 -2.08 -22.20 -29.75
N PHE A 220 -2.34 -22.59 -28.49
CA PHE A 220 -3.65 -23.12 -28.09
C PHE A 220 -4.77 -22.08 -28.25
N SER A 221 -4.52 -20.81 -27.94
CA SER A 221 -5.49 -19.74 -28.17
C SER A 221 -5.80 -19.55 -29.66
N HIS A 222 -4.84 -19.79 -30.56
CA HIS A 222 -5.07 -19.76 -32.00
C HIS A 222 -5.87 -20.97 -32.48
N PHE A 223 -5.56 -22.15 -31.95
CA PHE A 223 -6.35 -23.37 -32.19
C PHE A 223 -7.82 -23.20 -31.76
N ASN A 224 -8.06 -22.62 -30.59
CA ASN A 224 -9.41 -22.31 -30.09
C ASN A 224 -10.16 -21.33 -31.00
N HIS A 225 -9.44 -20.35 -31.55
CA HIS A 225 -10.03 -19.42 -32.51
C HIS A 225 -10.45 -20.12 -33.81
N ARG A 226 -9.67 -21.10 -34.29
CA ARG A 226 -10.06 -21.94 -35.44
C ARG A 226 -11.31 -22.76 -35.13
N ILE A 227 -11.37 -23.43 -33.98
CA ILE A 227 -12.56 -24.20 -33.55
C ILE A 227 -13.82 -23.33 -33.57
N ARG A 228 -13.73 -22.09 -33.09
CA ARG A 228 -14.88 -21.15 -33.02
C ARG A 228 -15.38 -20.69 -34.40
N ASN A 229 -14.53 -20.74 -35.41
CA ASN A 229 -14.78 -20.24 -36.76
C ASN A 229 -15.03 -21.35 -37.80
N ILE A 230 -15.04 -22.63 -37.40
CA ILE A 230 -15.40 -23.74 -38.29
C ILE A 230 -16.74 -23.44 -38.97
N GLY A 231 -16.77 -23.55 -40.31
CA GLY A 231 -17.97 -23.34 -41.13
C GLY A 231 -18.36 -21.89 -41.39
N LYS A 232 -17.64 -20.88 -40.86
CA LYS A 232 -17.96 -19.45 -41.06
C LYS A 232 -17.17 -18.76 -42.17
N GLU A 233 -15.94 -19.21 -42.44
CA GLU A 233 -15.01 -18.51 -43.36
C GLU A 233 -15.03 -19.03 -44.80
N GLY A 234 -15.94 -19.94 -45.17
CA GLY A 234 -16.23 -20.35 -46.56
C GLY A 234 -15.08 -21.01 -47.35
N SER A 235 -13.90 -21.19 -46.74
CA SER A 235 -12.67 -21.56 -47.45
C SER A 235 -12.36 -23.06 -47.49
N LYS A 236 -12.93 -23.86 -46.59
CA LYS A 236 -12.71 -25.32 -46.52
C LYS A 236 -13.98 -26.07 -46.07
N PRO A 237 -14.21 -27.31 -46.55
CA PRO A 237 -15.24 -28.19 -46.00
C PRO A 237 -15.05 -28.44 -44.50
N VAL A 238 -16.17 -28.50 -43.76
CA VAL A 238 -16.15 -28.68 -42.28
C VAL A 238 -15.47 -29.99 -41.87
N GLU A 239 -15.64 -31.05 -42.67
CA GLU A 239 -15.02 -32.35 -42.44
C GLU A 239 -13.48 -32.28 -42.49
N GLU A 240 -12.94 -31.67 -43.55
CA GLU A 240 -11.50 -31.50 -43.73
C GLU A 240 -10.89 -30.63 -42.64
N ASP A 241 -11.55 -29.53 -42.24
CA ASP A 241 -11.06 -28.65 -41.18
C ASP A 241 -11.08 -29.36 -39.81
N LEU A 242 -12.09 -30.17 -39.51
CA LEU A 242 -12.12 -30.98 -38.29
C LEU A 242 -11.01 -32.04 -38.25
N LEU A 243 -10.78 -32.76 -39.36
CA LEU A 243 -9.67 -33.71 -39.46
C LEU A 243 -8.31 -33.03 -39.30
N GLU A 244 -8.13 -31.83 -39.87
CA GLU A 244 -6.94 -31.03 -39.69
C GLU A 244 -6.75 -30.63 -38.21
N LEU A 245 -7.82 -30.16 -37.56
CA LEU A 245 -7.80 -29.75 -36.15
C LEU A 245 -7.46 -30.91 -35.19
N VAL A 246 -7.93 -32.13 -35.48
CA VAL A 246 -7.52 -33.34 -34.74
C VAL A 246 -6.01 -33.54 -34.81
N GLN A 247 -5.43 -33.43 -36.00
CA GLN A 247 -3.98 -33.56 -36.17
C GLN A 247 -3.21 -32.44 -35.46
N VAL A 248 -3.70 -31.20 -35.53
CA VAL A 248 -3.11 -30.03 -34.86
C VAL A 248 -3.14 -30.23 -33.35
N HIS A 249 -4.28 -30.61 -32.76
CA HIS A 249 -4.39 -30.85 -31.32
C HIS A 249 -3.46 -31.97 -30.86
N ARG A 250 -3.38 -33.09 -31.58
CA ARG A 250 -2.45 -34.18 -31.26
C ARG A 250 -1.00 -33.70 -31.17
N LYS A 251 -0.58 -32.83 -32.10
CA LYS A 251 0.76 -32.23 -32.12
C LYS A 251 0.95 -31.21 -30.98
N LEU A 252 -0.05 -30.35 -30.73
CA LEU A 252 -0.03 -29.39 -29.62
C LEU A 252 0.03 -30.07 -28.25
N ALA A 253 -0.76 -31.12 -28.05
CA ALA A 253 -0.76 -31.89 -26.81
C ALA A 253 0.60 -32.56 -26.56
N LYS A 254 1.22 -33.11 -27.62
CA LYS A 254 2.60 -33.63 -27.55
C LYS A 254 3.61 -32.53 -27.20
N ALA A 255 3.44 -31.32 -27.73
CA ALA A 255 4.29 -30.18 -27.39
C ALA A 255 4.11 -29.76 -25.91
N VAL A 256 2.89 -29.73 -25.37
CA VAL A 256 2.63 -29.40 -23.95
C VAL A 256 3.17 -30.46 -23.00
N ARG A 257 3.04 -31.76 -23.32
CA ARG A 257 3.69 -32.81 -22.49
C ARG A 257 5.21 -32.70 -22.51
N CYS A 258 5.79 -32.33 -23.66
CA CYS A 258 7.22 -32.04 -23.75
C CYS A 258 7.60 -30.81 -22.92
N LEU A 259 6.75 -29.78 -22.88
CA LEU A 259 6.93 -28.58 -22.07
C LEU A 259 6.87 -28.88 -20.57
N ASP A 260 5.94 -29.74 -20.16
CA ASP A 260 5.76 -30.15 -18.77
C ASP A 260 7.00 -30.90 -18.27
N SER A 261 7.40 -31.98 -18.95
CA SER A 261 8.61 -32.74 -18.62
C SER A 261 9.92 -31.93 -18.64
N LEU A 262 9.93 -30.79 -19.34
CA LEU A 262 11.04 -29.85 -19.35
C LEU A 262 11.14 -29.06 -18.05
N PHE A 263 10.00 -28.67 -17.48
CA PHE A 263 9.94 -27.64 -16.45
C PHE A 263 9.31 -28.06 -15.12
N GLU A 264 8.62 -29.20 -15.02
CA GLU A 264 7.90 -29.64 -13.80
C GLU A 264 8.78 -29.62 -12.53
N LYS A 265 10.04 -30.07 -12.67
CA LYS A 265 11.02 -30.14 -11.57
C LYS A 265 11.64 -28.79 -11.28
N TYR A 266 11.87 -28.00 -12.34
CA TYR A 266 12.40 -26.65 -12.21
C TYR A 266 11.38 -25.76 -11.48
N ALA A 267 10.13 -25.73 -11.94
CA ALA A 267 9.06 -24.94 -11.34
C ALA A 267 8.85 -25.27 -9.86
N PHE A 268 8.85 -26.55 -9.48
CA PHE A 268 8.76 -26.96 -8.08
C PHE A 268 9.88 -26.39 -7.21
N ILE A 269 11.14 -26.58 -7.62
CA ILE A 269 12.29 -26.11 -6.83
C ILE A 269 12.29 -24.58 -6.73
N MET A 270 11.97 -23.88 -7.82
CA MET A 270 11.92 -22.42 -7.81
C MET A 270 10.80 -21.90 -6.91
N LEU A 271 9.61 -22.52 -6.91
CA LEU A 271 8.52 -22.15 -6.00
C LEU A 271 8.87 -22.45 -4.54
N ALA A 272 9.44 -23.63 -4.26
CA ALA A 272 9.83 -24.04 -2.91
C ALA A 272 10.89 -23.11 -2.28
N THR A 273 11.80 -22.58 -3.10
CA THR A 273 12.83 -21.62 -2.65
C THR A 273 12.33 -20.17 -2.66
N ASN A 274 11.30 -19.84 -3.44
CA ASN A 274 10.72 -18.49 -3.46
C ASN A 274 9.97 -18.14 -2.17
N ILE A 275 9.31 -19.12 -1.54
CA ILE A 275 8.59 -18.95 -0.27
C ILE A 275 9.52 -18.45 0.85
N PRO A 276 10.61 -19.16 1.22
CA PRO A 276 11.53 -18.69 2.25
C PRO A 276 12.21 -17.38 1.84
N THR A 277 12.57 -17.19 0.57
CA THR A 277 13.14 -15.92 0.08
C THR A 277 12.20 -14.74 0.35
N THR A 278 10.90 -14.92 0.08
CA THR A 278 9.88 -13.89 0.33
C THR A 278 9.74 -13.62 1.83
N ILE A 279 9.63 -14.67 2.65
CA ILE A 279 9.50 -14.55 4.11
C ILE A 279 10.69 -13.80 4.69
N PHE A 280 11.91 -14.25 4.40
CA PHE A 280 13.11 -13.63 4.95
C PHE A 280 13.41 -12.24 4.38
N SER A 281 12.91 -11.90 3.18
CA SER A 281 12.97 -10.53 2.67
C SER A 281 12.01 -9.60 3.42
N ILE A 282 10.82 -10.08 3.81
CA ILE A 282 9.91 -9.33 4.68
C ILE A 282 10.48 -9.19 6.09
N LEU A 283 11.01 -10.29 6.66
CA LEU A 283 11.66 -10.26 7.97
C LEU A 283 12.89 -9.36 7.97
N LEU A 284 13.64 -9.25 6.87
CA LEU A 284 14.77 -8.32 6.75
C LEU A 284 14.34 -6.84 6.89
N LEU A 285 13.12 -6.49 6.45
CA LEU A 285 12.54 -5.17 6.68
C LEU A 285 12.13 -4.96 8.15
N GLY A 286 11.78 -6.02 8.86
CA GLY A 286 11.34 -5.96 10.27
C GLY A 286 12.45 -6.17 11.31
N SER A 287 13.57 -6.79 10.94
CA SER A 287 14.61 -7.26 11.87
C SER A 287 15.77 -6.30 12.12
N SER A 288 15.84 -5.16 11.42
CA SER A 288 16.91 -4.18 11.61
C SER A 288 16.71 -3.43 12.93
N ALA A 289 17.54 -3.75 13.92
CA ALA A 289 17.47 -3.32 15.32
C ALA A 289 17.67 -1.81 15.60
N GLY A 290 17.42 -0.92 14.62
CA GLY A 290 17.57 0.53 14.74
C GLY A 290 16.76 1.33 13.71
N GLY A 291 15.67 0.77 13.20
CA GLY A 291 14.92 1.31 12.06
C GLY A 291 15.38 0.71 10.74
N PHE A 292 14.73 1.07 9.63
CA PHE A 292 15.11 0.59 8.31
C PHE A 292 16.53 1.05 7.98
N THR A 293 17.50 0.14 7.98
CA THR A 293 18.81 0.48 7.40
C THR A 293 18.64 0.62 5.89
N PHE A 294 19.33 1.60 5.30
CA PHE A 294 19.35 1.77 3.85
C PHE A 294 19.74 0.46 3.13
N SER A 295 20.68 -0.31 3.71
CA SER A 295 21.07 -1.64 3.23
C SER A 295 19.90 -2.65 3.28
N SER A 296 19.13 -2.71 4.37
CA SER A 296 17.96 -3.60 4.49
C SER A 296 16.90 -3.31 3.42
N ILE A 297 16.60 -2.03 3.17
CA ILE A 297 15.65 -1.62 2.11
C ILE A 297 16.19 -1.97 0.72
N LEU A 298 17.46 -1.64 0.48
CA LEU A 298 18.13 -1.83 -0.81
C LEU A 298 18.17 -3.30 -1.23
N ILE A 299 18.20 -4.24 -0.27
CA ILE A 299 18.15 -5.68 -0.55
C ILE A 299 16.70 -6.19 -0.58
N ALA A 300 15.90 -5.83 0.42
CA ALA A 300 14.59 -6.44 0.62
C ALA A 300 13.57 -6.03 -0.45
N LEU A 301 13.51 -4.76 -0.85
CA LEU A 301 12.50 -4.31 -1.82
C LEU A 301 12.73 -4.91 -3.22
N PRO A 302 13.94 -4.89 -3.79
CA PRO A 302 14.19 -5.58 -5.06
C PRO A 302 13.97 -7.08 -4.97
N SER A 303 14.34 -7.71 -3.83
CA SER A 303 14.06 -9.12 -3.59
C SER A 303 12.57 -9.45 -3.64
N LEU A 304 11.74 -8.67 -2.95
CA LEU A 304 10.29 -8.85 -2.97
C LEU A 304 9.71 -8.63 -4.36
N ALA A 305 10.18 -7.62 -5.09
CA ALA A 305 9.77 -7.37 -6.47
C ALA A 305 10.13 -8.57 -7.38
N PHE A 306 11.35 -9.10 -7.24
CA PHE A 306 11.79 -10.26 -8.01
C PHE A 306 11.00 -11.53 -7.64
N CYS A 307 10.79 -11.80 -6.36
CA CYS A 307 9.97 -12.92 -5.87
C CYS A 307 8.54 -12.86 -6.42
N PHE A 308 7.96 -11.66 -6.51
CA PHE A 308 6.65 -11.45 -7.11
C PHE A 308 6.64 -11.74 -8.61
N VAL A 309 7.60 -11.20 -9.37
CA VAL A 309 7.75 -11.47 -10.81
C VAL A 309 7.94 -12.96 -11.07
N GLN A 310 8.77 -13.62 -10.26
CA GLN A 310 9.02 -15.05 -10.33
C GLN A 310 7.76 -15.87 -10.04
N LEU A 311 7.04 -15.56 -8.97
CA LEU A 311 5.79 -16.23 -8.63
C LEU A 311 4.77 -16.10 -9.76
N MET A 312 4.52 -14.88 -10.23
CA MET A 312 3.59 -14.60 -11.34
C MET A 312 4.02 -15.31 -12.63
N GLY A 313 5.32 -15.34 -12.91
CA GLY A 313 5.88 -16.05 -14.07
C GLY A 313 5.65 -17.55 -14.01
N LEU A 314 5.92 -18.16 -12.85
CA LEU A 314 5.84 -19.61 -12.61
C LEU A 314 4.40 -20.12 -12.42
N THR A 315 3.44 -19.27 -12.07
CA THR A 315 2.06 -19.70 -11.81
C THR A 315 1.05 -19.20 -12.84
N ALA A 316 1.04 -17.90 -13.17
CA ALA A 316 -0.01 -17.30 -13.98
C ALA A 316 0.06 -17.72 -15.46
N THR A 317 1.27 -17.91 -16.00
CA THR A 317 1.45 -18.30 -17.41
C THR A 317 1.02 -19.76 -17.64
N PRO A 318 1.44 -20.75 -16.83
CA PRO A 318 0.89 -22.10 -16.85
C PRO A 318 -0.62 -22.18 -16.66
N ALA A 319 -1.17 -21.43 -15.70
CA ALA A 319 -2.61 -21.41 -15.46
C ALA A 319 -3.39 -20.88 -16.68
N SER A 320 -2.83 -19.91 -17.40
CA SER A 320 -3.40 -19.40 -18.64
C SER A 320 -3.35 -20.43 -19.78
N LEU A 321 -2.27 -21.21 -19.87
CA LEU A 321 -2.16 -22.33 -20.80
C LEU A 321 -3.23 -23.38 -20.51
N TYR A 322 -3.33 -23.82 -19.25
CA TYR A 322 -4.34 -24.80 -18.82
C TYR A 322 -5.77 -24.32 -19.08
N LYS A 323 -6.10 -23.05 -18.76
CA LYS A 323 -7.41 -22.49 -19.11
C LYS A 323 -7.68 -22.59 -20.61
N SER A 324 -6.68 -22.32 -21.44
CA SER A 324 -6.85 -22.38 -22.91
C SER A 324 -7.03 -23.81 -23.42
N THR A 325 -6.39 -24.80 -22.80
CA THR A 325 -6.61 -26.21 -23.18
C THR A 325 -8.04 -26.64 -22.84
N CYS A 326 -8.57 -26.27 -21.67
CA CYS A 326 -9.96 -26.55 -21.27
C CYS A 326 -11.00 -25.87 -22.19
N MET A 327 -10.83 -24.58 -22.49
CA MET A 327 -11.80 -23.82 -23.32
C MET A 327 -11.96 -24.38 -24.75
N SER A 328 -10.99 -25.15 -25.26
CA SER A 328 -11.11 -25.83 -26.56
C SER A 328 -12.38 -26.66 -26.67
N LYS A 329 -12.74 -27.34 -25.56
CA LYS A 329 -13.93 -28.20 -25.46
C LYS A 329 -15.23 -27.38 -25.51
N GLU A 330 -15.29 -26.31 -24.72
CA GLU A 330 -16.43 -25.38 -24.67
C GLU A 330 -16.70 -24.74 -26.04
N PHE A 331 -15.64 -24.33 -26.75
CA PHE A 331 -15.79 -23.74 -28.09
C PHE A 331 -16.28 -24.74 -29.13
N LEU A 332 -15.89 -26.01 -29.02
CA LEU A 332 -16.40 -27.05 -29.93
C LEU A 332 -17.89 -27.28 -29.69
N PHE A 333 -18.35 -27.39 -28.43
CA PHE A 333 -19.77 -27.53 -28.11
C PHE A 333 -20.62 -26.35 -28.58
N SER A 334 -20.09 -25.14 -28.45
CA SER A 334 -20.81 -23.92 -28.79
C SER A 334 -20.93 -23.67 -30.30
N ASN A 335 -20.21 -24.43 -31.14
CA ASN A 335 -20.19 -24.22 -32.59
C ASN A 335 -21.37 -24.91 -33.28
N ARG A 336 -22.43 -24.14 -33.57
CA ARG A 336 -23.63 -24.61 -34.29
C ARG A 336 -23.32 -25.22 -35.65
N SER A 337 -22.31 -24.75 -36.37
CA SER A 337 -21.98 -25.25 -37.72
C SER A 337 -21.44 -26.69 -37.72
N VAL A 338 -20.96 -27.18 -36.57
CA VAL A 338 -20.49 -28.56 -36.39
C VAL A 338 -21.65 -29.49 -36.04
N TRP A 339 -22.55 -29.04 -35.16
CA TRP A 339 -23.64 -29.87 -34.63
C TRP A 339 -24.98 -29.70 -35.40
N GLN A 340 -25.17 -28.67 -36.21
CA GLN A 340 -26.45 -28.42 -36.89
C GLN A 340 -26.25 -27.99 -38.36
N PRO A 341 -26.93 -28.65 -39.33
CA PRO A 341 -27.79 -29.84 -39.19
C PRO A 341 -26.97 -31.12 -38.90
N TYR A 342 -27.64 -32.18 -38.42
CA TYR A 342 -26.99 -33.47 -38.14
C TYR A 342 -26.36 -34.07 -39.40
N ARG A 343 -25.06 -34.36 -39.34
CA ARG A 343 -24.31 -35.06 -40.40
C ARG A 343 -23.45 -36.14 -39.76
N PRO A 344 -23.65 -37.43 -40.09
CA PRO A 344 -23.03 -38.54 -39.36
C PRO A 344 -21.50 -38.48 -39.37
N ASP A 345 -20.88 -38.16 -40.50
CA ASP A 345 -19.41 -38.12 -40.65
C ASP A 345 -18.79 -36.99 -39.80
N ILE A 346 -19.39 -35.79 -39.84
CA ILE A 346 -18.96 -34.63 -39.05
C ILE A 346 -19.11 -34.91 -37.55
N TYR A 347 -20.22 -35.53 -37.14
CA TYR A 347 -20.47 -35.89 -35.75
C TYR A 347 -19.46 -36.91 -35.22
N GLN A 348 -19.11 -37.93 -36.02
CA GLN A 348 -18.10 -38.91 -35.66
C GLN A 348 -16.73 -38.25 -35.47
N ILE A 349 -16.30 -37.39 -36.40
CA ILE A 349 -15.01 -36.69 -36.29
C ILE A 349 -15.01 -35.69 -35.13
N ALA A 350 -16.12 -34.96 -34.91
CA ALA A 350 -16.25 -34.03 -33.78
C ALA A 350 -16.22 -34.75 -32.43
N THR A 351 -16.87 -35.92 -32.32
CA THR A 351 -16.83 -36.76 -31.12
C THR A 351 -15.42 -37.34 -30.91
N TYR A 352 -14.74 -37.74 -31.99
CA TYR A 352 -13.35 -38.15 -31.95
C TYR A 352 -12.45 -37.01 -31.44
N LEU A 353 -12.58 -35.80 -31.98
CA LEU A 353 -11.87 -34.62 -31.49
C LEU A 353 -12.19 -34.34 -30.01
N LEU A 354 -13.46 -34.43 -29.60
CA LEU A 354 -13.90 -34.22 -28.22
C LEU A 354 -13.22 -35.18 -27.24
N SER A 355 -13.02 -36.44 -27.64
CA SER A 355 -12.27 -37.43 -26.85
C SER A 355 -10.81 -37.01 -26.65
N HIS A 356 -10.18 -36.42 -27.66
CA HIS A 356 -8.81 -35.88 -27.56
C HIS A 356 -8.74 -34.59 -26.75
N LEU A 357 -9.77 -33.74 -26.78
CA LEU A 357 -9.84 -32.52 -25.97
C LEU A 357 -10.04 -32.82 -24.48
N SER A 358 -10.63 -33.97 -24.15
CA SER A 358 -10.92 -34.39 -22.77
C SER A 358 -9.76 -35.11 -22.08
N GLN A 359 -8.53 -35.00 -22.59
CA GLN A 359 -7.34 -35.60 -21.96
C GLN A 359 -7.07 -34.96 -20.60
N SER A 360 -6.97 -35.78 -19.56
CA SER A 360 -6.59 -35.35 -18.22
C SER A 360 -5.14 -34.85 -18.18
N ASN A 361 -4.86 -33.91 -17.27
CA ASN A 361 -3.53 -33.39 -16.97
C ASN A 361 -2.79 -32.71 -18.14
N LEU A 362 -3.51 -32.15 -19.11
CA LEU A 362 -2.89 -31.40 -20.20
C LEU A 362 -2.55 -29.97 -19.78
N GLY A 363 -1.39 -29.78 -19.16
CA GLY A 363 -0.87 -28.50 -18.72
C GLY A 363 0.60 -28.59 -18.28
N VAL A 364 1.07 -27.57 -17.58
CA VAL A 364 2.36 -27.62 -16.88
C VAL A 364 2.09 -27.89 -15.40
N SER A 365 2.75 -28.90 -14.87
CA SER A 365 2.62 -29.41 -13.52
C SER A 365 3.76 -28.96 -12.61
N ILE A 366 3.50 -29.06 -11.32
CA ILE A 366 4.51 -28.95 -10.28
C ILE A 366 4.85 -30.39 -9.87
N TRP A 367 6.08 -30.83 -10.18
CA TRP A 367 6.57 -32.18 -9.86
C TRP A 367 5.67 -33.33 -10.34
N GLY A 368 4.93 -33.14 -11.43
CA GLY A 368 4.08 -34.20 -12.02
C GLY A 368 2.79 -34.54 -11.27
N PHE A 369 2.55 -33.99 -10.06
CA PHE A 369 1.39 -34.36 -9.25
C PHE A 369 0.24 -33.34 -9.32
N ALA A 370 0.52 -32.06 -9.57
CA ALA A 370 -0.50 -31.01 -9.64
C ALA A 370 -0.28 -30.10 -10.85
N VAL A 371 -1.27 -30.05 -11.75
CA VAL A 371 -1.28 -29.07 -12.85
C VAL A 371 -1.56 -27.69 -12.29
N VAL A 372 -0.80 -26.69 -12.73
CA VAL A 372 -0.98 -25.32 -12.26
C VAL A 372 -2.27 -24.74 -12.84
N THR A 373 -3.27 -24.54 -11.98
CA THR A 373 -4.58 -23.97 -12.30
C THR A 373 -4.80 -22.63 -11.57
N LYS A 374 -5.79 -21.83 -12.00
CA LYS A 374 -6.14 -20.59 -11.28
C LYS A 374 -6.64 -20.85 -9.84
N PRO A 375 -7.48 -21.88 -9.58
CA PRO A 375 -7.88 -22.21 -8.21
C PRO A 375 -6.71 -22.65 -7.33
N LEU A 376 -5.72 -23.39 -7.86
CA LEU A 376 -4.54 -23.80 -7.08
C LEU A 376 -3.72 -22.60 -6.58
N ILE A 377 -3.71 -21.50 -7.33
CA ILE A 377 -3.12 -20.22 -6.87
C ILE A 377 -3.87 -19.73 -5.62
N LEU A 378 -5.20 -19.76 -5.66
CA LEU A 378 -6.08 -19.38 -4.55
C LEU A 378 -6.06 -20.38 -3.36
N THR A 379 -5.82 -21.67 -3.58
CA THR A 379 -5.81 -22.67 -2.50
C THR A 379 -4.54 -22.57 -1.64
N VAL A 380 -3.42 -22.21 -2.26
CA VAL A 380 -2.20 -21.80 -1.53
C VAL A 380 -2.46 -20.52 -0.71
N ASP A 381 -3.41 -19.67 -1.12
CA ASP A 381 -3.85 -18.49 -0.38
C ASP A 381 -4.83 -18.79 0.78
N THR A 382 -5.66 -19.85 0.70
CA THR A 382 -6.66 -20.20 1.75
C THR A 382 -6.15 -21.13 2.85
N PHE A 383 -5.03 -21.85 2.66
CA PHE A 383 -4.49 -22.77 3.69
C PHE A 383 -4.00 -22.09 4.98
N ARG A 384 -4.11 -20.76 5.10
CA ARG A 384 -3.80 -19.99 6.31
C ARG A 384 -5.00 -19.69 7.22
N TYR A 385 -6.22 -20.05 6.83
CA TYR A 385 -7.44 -19.79 7.62
C TYR A 385 -7.87 -20.95 8.55
N GLY A 386 -7.13 -22.06 8.62
CA GLY A 386 -7.51 -23.22 9.45
C GLY A 386 -6.50 -23.53 10.53
N HIS A 387 -6.91 -23.43 11.79
CA HIS A 387 -6.27 -24.16 12.87
C HIS A 387 -6.24 -25.67 12.55
N THR A 388 -5.13 -26.32 12.90
CA THR A 388 -4.93 -27.79 13.02
C THR A 388 -4.69 -28.62 11.75
N PHE A 389 -3.71 -29.54 11.85
CA PHE A 389 -3.37 -30.63 10.94
C PHE A 389 -4.59 -31.34 10.32
N GLY A 390 -4.55 -31.64 9.00
CA GLY A 390 -5.30 -32.76 8.44
C GLY A 390 -5.83 -32.62 7.00
N VAL A 391 -5.31 -33.49 6.14
CA VAL A 391 -6.03 -34.23 5.07
C VAL A 391 -6.29 -33.56 3.71
N ILE A 392 -5.82 -34.29 2.70
CA ILE A 392 -6.09 -34.28 1.26
C ILE A 392 -7.61 -34.43 0.98
N ALA A 393 -8.20 -33.61 0.11
CA ALA A 393 -9.14 -34.02 -0.95
C ALA A 393 -9.73 -32.79 -1.66
N GLY A 394 -10.11 -32.95 -2.93
CA GLY A 394 -10.57 -31.85 -3.79
C GLY A 394 -12.03 -31.44 -3.55
N ILE A 395 -12.46 -30.38 -4.24
CA ILE A 395 -13.51 -30.40 -5.29
C ILE A 395 -13.89 -28.94 -5.64
N GLU A 396 -14.02 -28.73 -6.95
CA GLU A 396 -14.79 -27.73 -7.71
C GLU A 396 -15.21 -26.40 -7.02
N ALA A 397 -14.67 -25.30 -7.54
CA ALA A 397 -15.32 -24.00 -7.51
C ALA A 397 -15.21 -23.37 -8.92
N GLU A 398 -16.26 -23.60 -9.71
CA GLU A 398 -16.58 -22.80 -10.89
C GLU A 398 -17.04 -21.40 -10.47
N GLU A 399 -16.80 -20.44 -11.37
CA GLU A 399 -17.26 -19.04 -11.34
C GLU A 399 -16.76 -18.10 -10.22
N LEU A 400 -15.61 -17.46 -10.50
CA LEU A 400 -15.45 -16.03 -10.19
C LEU A 400 -14.64 -15.35 -11.30
N THR A 401 -15.36 -14.55 -12.08
CA THR A 401 -14.85 -13.60 -13.06
C THR A 401 -14.31 -12.35 -12.35
N ASP A 402 -13.19 -11.84 -12.89
CA ASP A 402 -12.59 -10.51 -12.67
C ASP A 402 -12.45 -9.98 -11.23
N GLY A 403 -11.35 -10.36 -10.57
CA GLY A 403 -10.94 -9.75 -9.29
C GLY A 403 -9.49 -10.00 -8.86
N SER A 404 -8.59 -10.44 -9.76
CA SER A 404 -7.29 -11.01 -9.36
C SER A 404 -6.26 -10.01 -8.81
N LEU A 405 -6.50 -8.69 -8.86
CA LEU A 405 -5.57 -7.70 -8.33
C LEU A 405 -5.94 -7.26 -6.91
N VAL A 406 -7.25 -7.14 -6.63
CA VAL A 406 -7.77 -6.63 -5.36
C VAL A 406 -7.70 -7.70 -4.27
N VAL A 407 -7.99 -8.96 -4.61
CA VAL A 407 -7.93 -10.08 -3.66
C VAL A 407 -6.48 -10.36 -3.22
N ASN A 408 -5.52 -10.31 -4.15
CA ASN A 408 -4.10 -10.47 -3.83
C ASN A 408 -3.58 -9.34 -2.93
N LEU A 409 -4.00 -8.08 -3.17
CA LEU A 409 -3.58 -6.94 -2.35
C LEU A 409 -4.17 -7.00 -0.93
N ILE A 410 -5.42 -7.43 -0.80
CA ILE A 410 -6.09 -7.61 0.51
C ILE A 410 -5.37 -8.67 1.35
N VAL A 411 -4.93 -9.78 0.73
CA VAL A 411 -4.19 -10.86 1.42
C VAL A 411 -2.82 -10.38 1.92
N TYR A 412 -2.05 -9.62 1.14
CA TYR A 412 -0.77 -9.07 1.59
C TYR A 412 -0.92 -8.05 2.73
N ILE A 413 -1.98 -7.23 2.70
CA ILE A 413 -2.27 -6.26 3.76
C ILE A 413 -2.73 -6.98 5.04
N HIS A 414 -3.57 -8.01 4.93
CA HIS A 414 -4.02 -8.78 6.09
C HIS A 414 -2.88 -9.61 6.71
N VAL A 415 -2.00 -10.19 5.90
CA VAL A 415 -0.78 -10.85 6.40
C VAL A 415 0.16 -9.84 7.07
N GLY A 416 0.28 -8.63 6.53
CA GLY A 416 1.03 -7.54 7.16
C GLY A 416 0.45 -7.13 8.52
N VAL A 417 -0.88 -7.01 8.63
CA VAL A 417 -1.59 -6.62 9.87
C VAL A 417 -1.59 -7.74 10.92
N VAL A 418 -1.73 -9.00 10.51
CA VAL A 418 -1.65 -10.16 11.42
C VAL A 418 -0.21 -10.40 11.88
N MET A 419 0.80 -10.14 11.03
CA MET A 419 2.20 -10.17 11.46
C MET A 419 2.62 -8.95 12.28
N TRP A 420 1.99 -7.78 12.12
CA TRP A 420 2.15 -6.63 13.01
C TRP A 420 1.69 -6.95 14.44
N LYS A 421 0.56 -7.63 14.59
CA LYS A 421 0.10 -8.16 15.89
C LYS A 421 1.00 -9.25 16.47
N ALA A 422 1.71 -10.01 15.62
CA ALA A 422 2.72 -10.97 16.09
C ALA A 422 4.03 -10.27 16.53
N LEU A 423 4.41 -9.19 15.85
CA LEU A 423 5.54 -8.30 16.20
C LEU A 423 5.30 -7.55 17.50
N GLU A 424 4.05 -7.19 17.84
CA GLU A 424 3.70 -6.61 19.16
C GLU A 424 4.11 -7.53 20.32
N CYS A 425 4.02 -8.85 20.13
CA CYS A 425 4.33 -9.86 21.15
C CYS A 425 5.84 -10.02 21.42
N GLU A 426 6.71 -9.75 20.43
CA GLU A 426 8.19 -9.74 20.58
C GLU A 426 8.78 -8.33 20.88
N SER A 427 8.05 -7.26 20.54
CA SER A 427 8.44 -5.85 20.77
C SER A 427 8.54 -5.45 22.24
N ALA A 428 8.06 -6.29 23.16
CA ALA A 428 8.19 -6.08 24.61
C ALA A 428 9.66 -6.05 25.09
N SER A 429 10.63 -6.46 24.26
CA SER A 429 12.06 -6.56 24.62
C SER A 429 13.00 -5.50 24.01
N MET A 430 12.55 -4.68 23.05
CA MET A 430 13.42 -3.69 22.37
C MET A 430 12.72 -2.34 22.21
N ASN A 431 13.31 -1.27 22.77
CA ASN A 431 12.71 0.07 22.90
C ASN A 431 12.73 0.85 21.56
N LEU A 432 12.01 0.37 20.54
CA LEU A 432 11.83 0.98 19.21
C LEU A 432 10.80 2.12 19.17
N ARG A 433 10.26 2.49 20.33
CA ARG A 433 9.15 3.44 20.46
C ARG A 433 9.39 4.75 19.67
N PRO A 434 10.55 5.44 19.70
CA PRO A 434 10.74 6.75 19.05
C PRO A 434 10.47 6.80 17.54
N LEU A 435 10.69 5.69 16.81
CA LEU A 435 10.46 5.62 15.37
C LEU A 435 8.98 5.86 15.01
N ASN A 436 8.07 5.44 15.90
CA ASN A 436 6.62 5.61 15.73
C ASN A 436 6.24 7.09 15.63
N GLY A 437 6.88 7.95 16.44
CA GLY A 437 6.62 9.39 16.43
C GLY A 437 7.09 10.07 15.15
N TYR A 438 8.27 9.68 14.63
CA TYR A 438 8.76 10.19 13.34
C TYR A 438 7.91 9.71 12.17
N LEU A 439 7.52 8.43 12.16
CA LEU A 439 6.63 7.86 11.14
C LEU A 439 5.27 8.58 11.14
N PHE A 440 4.69 8.80 12.33
CA PHE A 440 3.45 9.54 12.46
C PHE A 440 3.56 10.96 11.90
N GLY A 441 4.56 11.72 12.34
CA GLY A 441 4.78 13.08 11.87
C GLY A 441 4.99 13.15 10.35
N ALA A 442 5.78 12.24 9.79
CA ALA A 442 6.04 12.17 8.35
C ALA A 442 4.78 11.85 7.54
N LEU A 443 3.98 10.87 7.98
CA LEU A 443 2.72 10.51 7.31
C LEU A 443 1.69 11.63 7.37
N LEU A 444 1.55 12.32 8.51
CA LEU A 444 0.68 13.48 8.62
C LEU A 444 1.12 14.62 7.71
N PHE A 445 2.43 14.91 7.66
CA PHE A 445 2.97 15.95 6.79
C PHE A 445 2.75 15.62 5.31
N ILE A 446 3.15 14.42 4.85
CA ILE A 446 3.04 14.02 3.45
C ILE A 446 1.57 14.03 3.00
N THR A 447 0.66 13.43 3.77
CA THR A 447 -0.76 13.35 3.39
C THR A 447 -1.44 14.72 3.40
N SER A 448 -1.17 15.58 4.39
CA SER A 448 -1.73 16.94 4.42
C SER A 448 -1.18 17.83 3.32
N PHE A 449 0.12 17.71 3.01
CA PHE A 449 0.77 18.44 1.92
C PHE A 449 0.19 18.06 0.57
N LEU A 450 0.16 16.76 0.25
CA LEU A 450 -0.39 16.27 -1.01
C LEU A 450 -1.90 16.51 -1.10
N GLY A 451 -2.65 16.33 -0.02
CA GLY A 451 -4.08 16.63 0.03
C GLY A 451 -4.38 18.11 -0.28
N SER A 452 -3.56 19.02 0.23
CA SER A 452 -3.71 20.46 -0.05
C SER A 452 -3.47 20.80 -1.52
N ILE A 453 -2.56 20.09 -2.19
CA ILE A 453 -2.17 20.33 -3.58
C ILE A 453 -3.10 19.61 -4.58
N PHE A 454 -3.46 18.36 -4.31
CA PHE A 454 -4.18 17.52 -5.27
C PHE A 454 -5.68 17.42 -4.99
N ILE A 455 -6.15 17.74 -3.78
CA ILE A 455 -7.58 17.74 -3.45
C ILE A 455 -8.11 19.18 -3.29
N LEU A 456 -7.47 20.04 -2.50
CA LEU A 456 -8.01 21.37 -2.23
C LEU A 456 -7.74 22.37 -3.37
N PHE A 457 -6.49 22.46 -3.84
CA PHE A 457 -6.08 23.46 -4.85
C PHE A 457 -6.88 23.41 -6.17
N PRO A 458 -7.24 22.24 -6.76
CA PRO A 458 -8.04 22.20 -7.99
C PRO A 458 -9.41 22.88 -7.86
N PHE A 459 -9.94 22.95 -6.64
CA PHE A 459 -11.27 23.48 -6.35
C PHE A 459 -11.22 24.94 -5.86
N VAL A 460 -10.04 25.54 -5.69
CA VAL A 460 -9.87 26.97 -5.35
C VAL A 460 -10.64 27.91 -6.27
N PRO A 461 -10.76 27.69 -7.60
CA PRO A 461 -11.62 28.52 -8.44
C PRO A 461 -13.08 28.59 -7.96
N LEU A 462 -13.60 27.54 -7.32
CA LEU A 462 -14.94 27.58 -6.72
C LEU A 462 -15.03 28.60 -5.58
N ALA A 463 -13.94 28.90 -4.87
CA ALA A 463 -13.95 29.91 -3.82
C ALA A 463 -14.28 31.30 -4.38
N PHE A 464 -13.89 31.56 -5.63
CA PHE A 464 -14.22 32.79 -6.34
C PHE A 464 -15.60 32.74 -7.02
N PHE A 465 -15.91 31.66 -7.75
CA PHE A 465 -17.13 31.57 -8.56
C PHE A 465 -18.37 31.08 -7.79
N ALA A 466 -18.21 30.32 -6.72
CA ALA A 466 -19.30 29.77 -5.92
C ALA A 466 -18.88 29.59 -4.45
N PRO A 467 -18.67 30.69 -3.69
CA PRO A 467 -18.07 30.64 -2.35
C PRO A 467 -18.77 29.66 -1.37
N ARG A 468 -20.11 29.55 -1.42
CA ARG A 468 -20.88 28.59 -0.60
C ARG A 468 -20.62 27.13 -0.99
N LYS A 469 -20.50 26.84 -2.29
CA LYS A 469 -20.13 25.49 -2.76
C LYS A 469 -18.69 25.16 -2.39
N TRP A 470 -17.79 26.15 -2.45
CA TRP A 470 -16.43 25.99 -1.95
C TRP A 470 -16.38 25.67 -0.47
N ARG A 471 -17.17 26.35 0.38
CA ARG A 471 -17.29 26.00 1.81
C ARG A 471 -17.67 24.54 2.00
N PHE A 472 -18.74 24.12 1.34
CA PHE A 472 -19.16 22.72 1.35
C PHE A 472 -18.05 21.75 0.92
N CYS A 473 -17.36 22.02 -0.20
CA CYS A 473 -16.28 21.15 -0.68
C CYS A 473 -15.06 21.14 0.25
N ALA A 474 -14.57 22.31 0.66
CA ALA A 474 -13.38 22.45 1.50
C ALA A 474 -13.59 21.78 2.87
N ASP A 475 -14.74 21.97 3.50
CA ASP A 475 -15.11 21.34 4.76
C ASP A 475 -15.15 19.80 4.64
N ARG A 476 -15.67 19.29 3.52
CA ARG A 476 -15.72 17.84 3.26
C ARG A 476 -14.34 17.25 3.00
N PHE A 477 -13.50 17.94 2.21
CA PHE A 477 -12.15 17.49 1.92
C PHE A 477 -11.25 17.52 3.15
N VAL A 478 -11.32 18.57 3.96
CA VAL A 478 -10.60 18.66 5.23
C VAL A 478 -11.10 17.58 6.17
N GLY A 479 -12.42 17.46 6.40
CA GLY A 479 -12.96 16.44 7.29
C GLY A 479 -12.64 15.01 6.87
N TYR A 480 -12.60 14.74 5.56
CA TYR A 480 -12.15 13.44 5.04
C TYR A 480 -10.64 13.21 5.25
N TRP A 481 -9.82 14.25 5.30
CA TRP A 481 -8.42 14.10 5.72
C TRP A 481 -8.31 13.84 7.22
N LEU A 482 -9.14 14.45 8.07
CA LEU A 482 -9.13 14.25 9.53
C LEU A 482 -9.39 12.79 9.96
N THR A 483 -10.06 11.99 9.11
CA THR A 483 -10.22 10.55 9.37
C THR A 483 -8.88 9.81 9.33
N PHE A 484 -7.90 10.28 8.54
CA PHE A 484 -6.61 9.62 8.40
C PHE A 484 -5.79 9.65 9.70
N PRO A 485 -5.52 10.80 10.34
CA PRO A 485 -4.87 10.84 11.65
C PRO A 485 -5.59 10.00 12.73
N ALA A 486 -6.93 10.09 12.79
CA ALA A 486 -7.71 9.31 13.75
C ALA A 486 -7.53 7.80 13.52
N SER A 487 -7.60 7.35 12.26
CA SER A 487 -7.41 5.94 11.90
C SER A 487 -5.98 5.47 12.11
N LEU A 488 -4.99 6.35 11.94
CA LEU A 488 -3.59 6.06 12.17
C LEU A 488 -3.31 5.81 13.67
N CYS A 489 -3.91 6.61 14.55
CA CYS A 489 -3.87 6.39 16.00
C CYS A 489 -4.51 5.05 16.41
N GLU A 490 -5.68 4.69 15.89
CA GLU A 490 -6.35 3.43 16.23
C GLU A 490 -5.68 2.19 15.61
N PHE A 491 -5.39 2.22 14.29
CA PHE A 491 -4.96 1.03 13.55
C PHE A 491 -3.47 0.76 13.59
N VAL A 492 -2.64 1.80 13.64
CA VAL A 492 -1.17 1.65 13.58
C VAL A 492 -0.54 1.74 14.96
N PHE A 493 -1.07 2.62 15.82
CA PHE A 493 -0.53 2.82 17.17
C PHE A 493 -1.38 2.21 18.30
N GLY A 494 -2.49 1.55 17.96
CA GLY A 494 -3.28 0.76 18.92
C GLY A 494 -3.98 1.59 20.02
N VAL A 495 -4.20 2.88 19.80
CA VAL A 495 -4.85 3.76 20.79
C VAL A 495 -6.31 3.36 20.96
N ARG A 496 -6.74 3.07 22.20
CA ARG A 496 -8.13 2.76 22.54
C ARG A 496 -8.88 4.02 22.97
N PHE A 497 -9.83 4.46 22.14
CA PHE A 497 -10.67 5.62 22.45
C PHE A 497 -11.98 5.18 23.13
N HIS A 498 -12.13 5.56 24.40
CA HIS A 498 -13.36 5.40 25.16
C HIS A 498 -14.16 6.70 25.10
N VAL A 499 -15.38 6.64 24.58
CA VAL A 499 -16.25 7.81 24.46
C VAL A 499 -17.55 7.53 25.20
N SER A 500 -17.95 8.47 26.06
CA SER A 500 -19.20 8.43 26.79
C SER A 500 -19.89 9.79 26.80
N GLY A 501 -21.19 9.78 27.14
CA GLY A 501 -21.96 10.98 27.43
C GLY A 501 -22.96 11.34 26.33
N ASP A 502 -23.18 12.63 26.10
CA ASP A 502 -24.17 13.15 25.15
C ASP A 502 -23.64 13.21 23.71
N LEU A 503 -24.53 13.03 22.73
CA LEU A 503 -24.20 13.18 21.31
C LEU A 503 -24.05 14.67 20.93
N ILE A 504 -22.96 15.00 20.24
CA ILE A 504 -22.76 16.32 19.61
C ILE A 504 -23.58 16.39 18.31
N GLU A 505 -24.48 17.37 18.21
CA GLU A 505 -25.38 17.51 17.05
C GLU A 505 -24.68 18.24 15.90
N THR A 506 -24.44 17.54 14.78
CA THR A 506 -23.87 18.11 13.55
C THR A 506 -24.72 19.22 12.94
N GLY A 507 -26.05 19.12 13.07
CA GLY A 507 -27.01 20.05 12.47
C GLY A 507 -27.15 21.41 13.19
N ARG A 508 -26.43 21.63 14.30
CA ARG A 508 -26.59 22.85 15.12
C ARG A 508 -25.26 23.52 15.43
N PRO A 509 -25.21 24.87 15.43
CA PRO A 509 -24.00 25.59 15.78
C PRO A 509 -23.80 25.54 17.30
N ALA A 510 -22.60 25.19 17.72
CA ALA A 510 -22.31 24.98 19.14
C ALA A 510 -20.87 25.36 19.48
N LEU A 511 -20.67 25.65 20.77
CA LEU A 511 -19.34 25.83 21.35
C LEU A 511 -18.96 24.57 22.11
N ILE A 512 -17.85 23.94 21.75
CA ILE A 512 -17.26 22.82 22.48
C ILE A 512 -16.14 23.38 23.37
N ILE A 513 -16.17 23.07 24.66
CA ILE A 513 -15.11 23.41 25.60
C ILE A 513 -14.45 22.14 26.14
N MET A 514 -13.12 22.09 26.13
CA MET A 514 -12.37 20.92 26.57
C MET A 514 -11.23 21.34 27.51
N ASN A 515 -10.91 20.50 28.51
CA ASN A 515 -9.70 20.68 29.30
C ASN A 515 -8.46 20.35 28.45
N HIS A 516 -7.33 21.01 28.71
CA HIS A 516 -6.15 20.94 27.83
C HIS A 516 -4.94 20.31 28.52
N ARG A 517 -4.85 18.99 28.49
CA ARG A 517 -3.78 18.21 29.12
C ARG A 517 -2.53 18.11 28.24
N THR A 518 -2.70 17.95 26.93
CA THR A 518 -1.60 17.73 25.99
C THR A 518 -1.77 18.54 24.71
N ARG A 519 -0.69 18.82 24.00
CA ARG A 519 -0.77 19.46 22.67
C ARG A 519 -1.47 18.61 21.62
N LEU A 520 -1.72 17.34 21.88
CA LEU A 520 -2.34 16.38 20.97
C LEU A 520 -3.83 16.16 21.27
N ASP A 521 -4.41 16.80 22.29
CA ASP A 521 -5.80 16.55 22.71
C ASP A 521 -6.80 16.73 21.56
N TRP A 522 -6.64 17.78 20.74
CA TRP A 522 -7.51 18.04 19.58
C TRP A 522 -7.42 16.96 18.51
N LEU A 523 -6.23 16.38 18.31
CA LEU A 523 -5.97 15.32 17.34
C LEU A 523 -6.68 14.02 17.75
N PHE A 524 -6.58 13.69 19.04
CA PHE A 524 -7.27 12.55 19.64
C PHE A 524 -8.78 12.72 19.67
N PHE A 525 -9.26 13.94 19.83
CA PHE A 525 -10.69 14.24 19.83
C PHE A 525 -11.38 13.94 18.50
N TRP A 526 -10.67 13.98 17.36
CA TRP A 526 -11.22 13.57 16.07
C TRP A 526 -11.69 12.11 16.05
N ALA A 527 -11.02 11.20 16.78
CA ALA A 527 -11.50 9.83 16.92
C ALA A 527 -12.83 9.77 17.68
N ALA A 528 -13.02 10.61 18.69
CA ALA A 528 -14.28 10.71 19.43
C ALA A 528 -15.41 11.28 18.54
N LEU A 529 -15.13 12.36 17.81
CA LEU A 529 -16.09 12.96 16.87
C LEU A 529 -16.52 11.95 15.79
N TYR A 530 -15.58 11.20 15.21
CA TYR A 530 -15.90 10.19 14.20
C TYR A 530 -16.80 9.08 14.74
N LYS A 531 -16.55 8.60 15.97
CA LYS A 531 -17.39 7.57 16.62
C LYS A 531 -18.81 8.06 16.89
N MET A 532 -18.96 9.33 17.25
CA MET A 532 -20.25 9.97 17.47
C MET A 532 -21.03 10.13 16.17
N ASP A 533 -20.47 10.85 15.21
CA ASP A 533 -20.99 11.08 13.87
C ASP A 533 -19.83 11.51 12.95
N PRO A 534 -19.46 10.72 11.91
CA PRO A 534 -18.38 11.06 10.98
C PRO A 534 -18.50 12.45 10.36
N TRP A 535 -19.71 13.00 10.23
CA TRP A 535 -19.92 14.34 9.68
C TRP A 535 -19.43 15.46 10.60
N LEU A 536 -19.24 15.22 11.91
CA LEU A 536 -18.65 16.18 12.85
C LEU A 536 -17.25 16.61 12.43
N LEU A 537 -16.48 15.72 11.79
CA LEU A 537 -15.16 16.06 11.25
C LEU A 537 -15.22 17.13 10.14
N THR A 538 -16.37 17.30 9.49
CA THR A 538 -16.55 18.31 8.44
C THR A 538 -17.02 19.65 8.99
N SER A 539 -17.62 19.67 10.18
CA SER A 539 -18.21 20.86 10.80
C SER A 539 -17.43 21.38 12.02
N GLU A 540 -16.45 20.61 12.52
CA GLU A 540 -15.58 21.05 13.59
C GLU A 540 -14.63 22.18 13.15
N LYS A 541 -14.44 23.17 14.03
CA LYS A 541 -13.48 24.27 13.86
C LYS A 541 -12.71 24.47 15.16
N ILE A 542 -11.40 24.36 15.14
CA ILE A 542 -10.57 24.52 16.35
C ILE A 542 -10.01 25.94 16.45
N SER A 543 -9.96 26.49 17.67
CA SER A 543 -9.12 27.66 17.98
C SER A 543 -7.64 27.27 18.00
N LEU A 544 -6.88 27.66 16.98
CA LEU A 544 -5.49 27.27 16.74
C LEU A 544 -4.52 28.43 16.96
N LYS A 545 -3.26 28.12 17.26
CA LYS A 545 -2.20 29.13 17.30
C LYS A 545 -1.95 29.68 15.89
N ALA A 546 -1.93 31.00 15.74
CA ALA A 546 -1.78 31.66 14.44
C ALA A 546 -0.49 31.33 13.68
N ASP A 547 0.56 30.86 14.35
CA ASP A 547 1.79 30.39 13.67
C ASP A 547 1.57 29.08 12.90
N LEU A 548 0.57 28.25 13.26
CA LEU A 548 0.33 26.97 12.60
C LEU A 548 -0.10 27.13 11.14
N LYS A 549 -0.68 28.28 10.77
CA LYS A 549 -1.05 28.57 9.37
C LYS A 549 0.16 28.66 8.43
N LYS A 550 1.38 28.82 8.98
CA LYS A 550 2.64 28.84 8.22
C LYS A 550 3.12 27.44 7.81
N ILE A 551 2.57 26.38 8.41
CA ILE A 551 3.01 25.01 8.15
C ILE A 551 2.48 24.56 6.78
N PRO A 552 3.35 24.18 5.83
CA PRO A 552 2.92 23.64 4.54
C PRO A 552 2.04 22.39 4.69
N GLY A 553 1.02 22.26 3.85
CA GLY A 553 0.04 21.18 3.95
C GLY A 553 -0.99 21.44 5.04
N ALA A 554 -0.73 21.01 6.27
CA ALA A 554 -1.71 21.10 7.36
C ALA A 554 -2.21 22.54 7.61
N GLY A 555 -1.31 23.53 7.65
CA GLY A 555 -1.70 24.94 7.84
C GLY A 555 -2.55 25.47 6.68
N TRP A 556 -2.21 25.10 5.45
CA TRP A 556 -2.97 25.46 4.25
C TRP A 556 -4.35 24.81 4.23
N ALA A 557 -4.45 23.53 4.56
CA ALA A 557 -5.71 22.79 4.66
C ALA A 557 -6.63 23.40 5.72
N MET A 558 -6.10 23.71 6.91
CA MET A 558 -6.87 24.34 7.99
C MET A 558 -7.31 25.77 7.63
N GLY A 559 -6.50 26.53 6.89
CA GLY A 559 -6.91 27.81 6.31
C GLY A 559 -8.02 27.65 5.27
N CYS A 560 -7.90 26.66 4.38
CA CYS A 560 -8.95 26.31 3.42
C CYS A 560 -10.25 25.95 4.13
N GLY A 561 -10.18 25.22 5.24
CA GLY A 561 -11.30 24.91 6.14
C GLY A 561 -11.76 26.08 7.02
N SER A 562 -11.16 27.27 6.91
CA SER A 562 -11.51 28.45 7.72
C SER A 562 -11.47 28.18 9.23
N TYR A 563 -10.41 27.52 9.72
CA TYR A 563 -10.16 27.36 11.17
C TYR A 563 -9.81 28.70 11.84
N LEU A 564 -10.01 28.78 13.15
CA LEU A 564 -9.87 30.03 13.91
C LEU A 564 -8.42 30.21 14.41
N PHE A 565 -7.60 30.94 13.67
CA PHE A 565 -6.19 31.21 14.02
C PHE A 565 -6.02 32.43 14.93
N LEU A 566 -5.51 32.24 16.15
CA LEU A 566 -5.38 33.26 17.19
C LEU A 566 -3.93 33.46 17.65
N LYS A 567 -3.53 34.70 17.96
CA LYS A 567 -2.21 35.09 18.48
C LYS A 567 -2.08 34.90 20.00
N ARG A 568 -3.15 34.44 20.68
CA ARG A 568 -3.25 34.33 22.15
C ARG A 568 -3.16 35.69 22.84
N ASN A 569 -3.59 36.74 22.15
CA ASN A 569 -3.71 38.10 22.68
C ASN A 569 -5.10 38.62 22.32
N PHE A 570 -5.97 38.74 23.33
CA PHE A 570 -7.36 39.10 23.14
C PHE A 570 -7.56 40.39 22.33
N GLN A 571 -6.78 41.44 22.60
CA GLN A 571 -6.91 42.72 21.89
C GLN A 571 -6.59 42.59 20.39
N ALA A 572 -5.56 41.80 20.05
CA ALA A 572 -5.16 41.56 18.67
C ALA A 572 -6.12 40.59 17.94
N ASP A 573 -6.71 39.67 18.69
CA ASP A 573 -7.55 38.58 18.16
C ASP A 573 -9.03 38.96 18.06
N GLN A 574 -9.46 40.04 18.73
CA GLN A 574 -10.87 40.46 18.82
C GLN A 574 -11.53 40.62 17.45
N GLN A 575 -10.85 41.30 16.52
CA GLN A 575 -11.35 41.54 15.16
C GLN A 575 -11.41 40.24 14.34
N VAL A 576 -10.42 39.36 14.50
CA VAL A 576 -10.38 38.07 13.79
C VAL A 576 -11.55 37.20 14.23
N ILE A 577 -11.79 37.10 15.55
CA ILE A 577 -12.91 36.33 16.09
C ILE A 577 -14.24 36.87 15.55
N GLU A 578 -14.45 38.19 15.57
CA GLU A 578 -15.69 38.79 15.06
C GLU A 578 -15.91 38.50 13.57
N GLN A 579 -14.87 38.66 12.74
CA GLN A 579 -14.94 38.38 11.30
C GLN A 579 -15.27 36.90 11.02
N MET A 580 -14.61 35.98 11.72
CA MET A 580 -14.80 34.55 11.53
C MET A 580 -16.19 34.08 11.98
N ILE A 581 -16.68 34.53 13.14
CA ILE A 581 -18.02 34.16 13.63
C ILE A 581 -19.11 34.71 12.72
N LYS A 582 -18.96 35.95 12.24
CA LYS A 582 -19.86 36.52 11.24
C LYS A 582 -19.85 35.70 9.95
N TYR A 583 -18.66 35.34 9.47
CA TYR A 583 -18.49 34.51 8.29
C TYR A 583 -19.15 33.13 8.43
N TYR A 584 -19.00 32.47 9.59
CA TYR A 584 -19.66 31.21 9.87
C TYR A 584 -21.19 31.32 9.81
N ALA A 585 -21.76 32.38 10.40
CA ALA A 585 -23.19 32.65 10.32
C ALA A 585 -23.67 32.92 8.88
N ASP A 586 -22.97 33.80 8.15
CA ASP A 586 -23.30 34.18 6.78
C ASP A 586 -23.09 33.04 5.76
N SER A 587 -22.19 32.09 6.04
CA SER A 587 -21.94 30.92 5.21
C SER A 587 -23.11 29.94 5.16
N GLN A 588 -24.06 30.04 6.11
CA GLN A 588 -25.19 29.12 6.32
C GLN A 588 -24.81 27.69 6.73
N HIS A 589 -23.53 27.43 7.01
CA HIS A 589 -23.09 26.18 7.63
C HIS A 589 -23.25 26.24 9.14
N LYS A 590 -23.35 25.08 9.81
CA LYS A 590 -23.48 24.98 11.26
C LYS A 590 -22.22 24.32 11.82
N TYR A 591 -21.34 25.12 12.40
CA TYR A 591 -20.04 24.67 12.89
C TYR A 591 -20.04 24.44 14.39
N GLN A 592 -19.25 23.45 14.84
CA GLN A 592 -18.96 23.22 16.24
C GLN A 592 -17.55 23.72 16.53
N ILE A 593 -17.45 24.80 17.31
CA ILE A 593 -16.18 25.48 17.55
C ILE A 593 -15.54 24.91 18.82
N LEU A 594 -14.35 24.33 18.71
CA LEU A 594 -13.57 23.85 19.85
C LEU A 594 -12.71 24.96 20.45
N LEU A 595 -12.93 25.23 21.73
CA LEU A 595 -12.17 26.15 22.56
C LEU A 595 -11.53 25.40 23.73
N PHE A 596 -10.30 25.78 24.07
CA PHE A 596 -9.63 25.37 25.31
C PHE A 596 -9.57 26.56 26.27
N PRO A 597 -10.51 26.67 27.24
CA PRO A 597 -10.56 27.84 28.14
C PRO A 597 -9.32 28.03 29.00
N GLU A 598 -8.50 26.99 29.20
CA GLU A 598 -7.19 27.08 29.88
C GLU A 598 -6.20 27.99 29.10
N GLY A 599 -6.37 28.11 27.78
CA GLY A 599 -5.56 28.96 26.90
C GLY A 599 -4.16 28.42 26.59
N THR A 600 -3.72 27.37 27.27
CA THR A 600 -2.47 26.64 27.02
C THR A 600 -2.57 25.21 27.55
N ASP A 601 -1.74 24.32 27.02
CA ASP A 601 -1.58 22.95 27.52
C ASP A 601 -0.94 22.92 28.92
N ARG A 602 -1.31 21.92 29.72
CA ARG A 602 -0.79 21.71 31.08
C ARG A 602 0.66 21.20 31.05
N GLY A 603 1.62 22.12 30.92
CA GLY A 603 3.03 21.89 31.22
C GLY A 603 3.41 22.32 32.64
N GLU A 604 4.61 21.96 33.09
CA GLU A 604 5.15 22.34 34.41
C GLU A 604 5.13 23.85 34.62
N ARG A 605 5.65 24.62 33.65
CA ARG A 605 5.63 26.08 33.66
C ARG A 605 4.21 26.67 33.70
N ALA A 606 3.28 26.10 32.93
CA ALA A 606 1.90 26.60 32.89
C ALA A 606 1.17 26.33 34.20
N THR A 607 1.44 25.18 34.83
CA THR A 607 0.92 24.81 36.14
C THR A 607 1.41 25.76 37.22
N GLN A 608 2.71 26.09 37.23
CA GLN A 608 3.28 27.05 38.17
C GLN A 608 2.62 28.44 38.03
N ILE A 609 2.48 28.95 36.81
CA ILE A 609 1.79 30.24 36.55
C ILE A 609 0.33 30.19 37.03
N SER A 610 -0.35 29.07 36.83
CA SER A 610 -1.73 28.89 37.31
C SER A 610 -1.80 28.81 38.84
N HIS A 611 -0.79 28.25 39.52
CA HIS A 611 -0.70 28.22 40.97
C HIS A 611 -0.42 29.61 41.55
N GLU A 612 0.49 30.38 40.95
CA GLU A 612 0.76 31.78 41.32
C GLU A 612 -0.50 32.64 41.16
N TYR A 613 -1.24 32.44 40.07
CA TYR A 613 -2.55 33.09 39.87
C TYR A 613 -3.56 32.68 40.96
N ALA A 614 -3.62 31.39 41.31
CA ALA A 614 -4.53 30.90 42.34
C ALA A 614 -4.20 31.50 43.71
N GLU A 615 -2.92 31.56 44.09
CA GLU A 615 -2.47 32.18 45.34
C GLU A 615 -2.81 33.67 45.40
N LYS A 616 -2.50 34.42 44.33
CA LYS A 616 -2.78 35.86 44.24
C LYS A 616 -4.27 36.18 44.38
N ASN A 617 -5.13 35.32 43.85
CA ASN A 617 -6.59 35.50 43.85
C ASN A 617 -7.33 34.69 44.94
N ARG A 618 -6.59 34.03 45.85
CA ARG A 618 -7.15 33.17 46.92
C ARG A 618 -8.08 32.07 46.40
N LEU A 619 -7.74 31.49 45.26
CA LEU A 619 -8.43 30.36 44.64
C LEU A 619 -7.75 29.04 45.03
N PRO A 620 -8.46 27.89 45.01
CA PRO A 620 -7.83 26.59 45.19
C PRO A 620 -6.79 26.30 44.10
N LYS A 621 -5.71 25.61 44.46
CA LYS A 621 -4.76 25.06 43.50
C LYS A 621 -5.38 23.81 42.85
N TYR A 622 -5.19 23.68 41.55
CA TYR A 622 -5.66 22.53 40.77
C TYR A 622 -4.49 21.66 40.31
N ASP A 623 -4.64 20.36 40.50
CA ASP A 623 -3.66 19.31 40.24
C ASP A 623 -3.88 18.62 38.88
N TYR A 624 -5.09 18.71 38.31
CA TYR A 624 -5.41 18.07 37.04
C TYR A 624 -5.80 19.05 35.90
N VAL A 625 -6.34 20.23 36.19
CA VAL A 625 -6.64 21.30 35.21
C VAL A 625 -5.96 22.63 35.53
N LEU A 626 -5.79 23.52 34.54
CA LEU A 626 -5.42 24.92 34.80
C LEU A 626 -6.68 25.76 35.03
N HIS A 627 -6.55 26.89 35.74
CA HIS A 627 -7.67 27.83 35.91
C HIS A 627 -8.12 28.40 34.56
N PRO A 628 -9.42 28.35 34.22
CA PRO A 628 -9.90 28.78 32.90
C PRO A 628 -9.93 30.31 32.79
N ARG A 629 -9.74 30.80 31.56
CA ARG A 629 -9.85 32.21 31.21
C ARG A 629 -11.27 32.52 30.74
N THR A 630 -12.00 33.30 31.52
CA THR A 630 -13.42 33.61 31.27
C THR A 630 -13.65 34.64 30.17
N VAL A 631 -12.73 35.60 29.99
CA VAL A 631 -12.89 36.72 29.04
C VAL A 631 -13.13 36.25 27.60
N GLY A 632 -12.27 35.36 27.09
CA GLY A 632 -12.40 34.86 25.72
C GLY A 632 -13.65 34.01 25.51
N PHE A 633 -14.01 33.21 26.51
CA PHE A 633 -15.22 32.39 26.51
C PHE A 633 -16.49 33.25 26.44
N ASN A 634 -16.62 34.24 27.33
CA ASN A 634 -17.79 35.13 27.34
C ASN A 634 -17.89 35.95 26.06
N TYR A 635 -16.76 36.46 25.56
CA TYR A 635 -16.73 37.22 24.32
C TYR A 635 -17.19 36.39 23.11
N LEU A 636 -16.74 35.13 23.02
CA LEU A 636 -17.14 34.23 21.95
C LEU A 636 -18.64 33.90 22.01
N ILE A 637 -19.16 33.59 23.22
CA ILE A 637 -20.60 33.37 23.42
C ILE A 637 -21.41 34.61 23.06
N GLU A 638 -20.97 35.80 23.47
CA GLU A 638 -21.65 37.06 23.15
C GLU A 638 -21.73 37.26 21.63
N LEU A 639 -20.62 37.08 20.92
CA LEU A 639 -20.59 37.22 19.47
C LEU A 639 -21.46 36.17 18.76
N MET A 640 -21.40 34.91 19.19
CA MET A 640 -22.24 33.87 18.60
C MET A 640 -23.72 34.12 18.87
N LYS A 641 -24.09 34.60 20.06
CA LYS A 641 -25.47 34.99 20.40
C LYS A 641 -25.92 36.20 19.57
N LYS A 642 -25.09 37.23 19.44
CA LYS A 642 -25.36 38.42 18.61
C LYS A 642 -25.66 38.06 17.15
N ASN A 643 -25.03 37.01 16.63
CA ASN A 643 -25.24 36.51 15.27
C ASN A 643 -26.27 35.36 15.17
N ASN A 644 -27.03 35.06 16.25
CA ASN A 644 -27.97 33.93 16.31
C ASN A 644 -27.35 32.58 15.87
N TYR A 645 -26.12 32.34 16.32
CA TYR A 645 -25.26 31.25 15.85
C TYR A 645 -24.75 30.36 17.01
N ILE A 646 -25.55 30.17 18.05
CA ILE A 646 -25.24 29.23 19.14
C ILE A 646 -26.53 28.71 19.77
N ASP A 647 -26.63 27.38 19.88
CA ASP A 647 -27.73 26.72 20.58
C ASP A 647 -27.25 26.05 21.88
N TYR A 648 -26.09 25.40 21.83
CA TYR A 648 -25.56 24.57 22.90
C TYR A 648 -24.09 24.86 23.20
N VAL A 649 -23.71 24.60 24.45
CA VAL A 649 -22.32 24.46 24.88
C VAL A 649 -22.08 23.01 25.27
N TYR A 650 -21.15 22.35 24.60
CA TYR A 650 -20.73 20.98 24.91
C TYR A 650 -19.49 21.01 25.78
N ASP A 651 -19.61 20.48 26.99
CA ASP A 651 -18.50 20.27 27.89
C ASP A 651 -17.84 18.92 27.62
N VAL A 652 -16.54 18.92 27.34
CA VAL A 652 -15.77 17.69 27.10
C VAL A 652 -14.70 17.56 28.18
N THR A 653 -14.71 16.41 28.87
CA THR A 653 -13.64 16.02 29.79
C THR A 653 -12.78 14.96 29.12
N VAL A 654 -11.49 15.26 28.92
CA VAL A 654 -10.49 14.31 28.41
C VAL A 654 -9.57 13.84 29.54
N ALA A 655 -9.38 12.52 29.61
CA ALA A 655 -8.49 11.86 30.55
C ALA A 655 -7.66 10.75 29.87
N TYR A 656 -6.48 10.47 30.41
CA TYR A 656 -5.55 9.48 29.90
C TYR A 656 -5.29 8.43 30.96
N ALA A 657 -5.55 7.15 30.68
CA ALA A 657 -5.48 6.14 31.74
C ALA A 657 -4.05 5.69 32.06
N HIS A 658 -3.18 5.62 31.05
CA HIS A 658 -1.82 5.07 31.17
C HIS A 658 -0.75 6.16 31.10
N SER A 659 -0.30 6.49 29.88
CA SER A 659 0.74 7.47 29.60
C SER A 659 0.14 8.79 29.09
N ILE A 660 0.73 9.90 29.53
CA ILE A 660 0.41 11.24 29.03
C ILE A 660 1.59 11.70 28.19
N VAL A 661 1.37 11.92 26.89
CA VAL A 661 2.38 12.42 25.97
C VAL A 661 2.15 13.90 25.79
N CYS A 662 3.05 14.76 26.28
CA CYS A 662 2.74 16.18 26.45
C CYS A 662 2.75 16.95 25.13
N ASN A 663 3.66 16.60 24.20
CA ASN A 663 3.84 17.34 22.95
C ASN A 663 4.41 16.50 21.80
N GLU A 664 4.40 17.06 20.60
CA GLU A 664 4.86 16.44 19.34
C GLU A 664 6.34 16.04 19.40
N VAL A 665 7.18 16.82 20.10
CA VAL A 665 8.62 16.53 20.22
C VAL A 665 8.84 15.35 21.15
N GLU A 666 8.10 15.27 22.25
CA GLU A 666 8.10 14.12 23.15
C GLU A 666 7.57 12.88 22.43
N LEU A 667 6.53 13.03 21.60
CA LEU A 667 6.06 11.96 20.72
C LEU A 667 7.16 11.54 19.74
N CYS A 668 7.88 12.44 19.07
CA CYS A 668 9.00 12.04 18.20
C CYS A 668 10.19 11.43 18.96
N LYS A 669 10.45 11.87 20.20
CA LYS A 669 11.59 11.39 21.01
C LYS A 669 11.32 10.07 21.71
N THR A 670 10.11 9.87 22.20
CA THR A 670 9.71 8.68 22.96
C THR A 670 8.95 7.70 22.09
N GLY A 671 8.20 8.20 21.10
CA GLY A 671 7.22 7.49 20.25
C GLY A 671 6.27 6.58 21.02
N SER A 672 6.01 6.96 22.26
CA SER A 672 4.94 6.47 23.10
C SER A 672 3.64 7.12 22.63
N PHE A 673 2.60 6.33 22.40
CA PHE A 673 1.23 6.81 22.24
C PHE A 673 0.44 6.45 23.49
N PRO A 674 -0.61 7.21 23.86
CA PRO A 674 -1.48 6.84 24.96
C PRO A 674 -2.21 5.54 24.61
N GLU A 675 -2.13 4.53 25.48
CA GLU A 675 -2.81 3.24 25.24
C GLU A 675 -4.34 3.36 25.30
N SER A 676 -4.83 4.28 26.15
CA SER A 676 -6.26 4.58 26.25
C SER A 676 -6.52 6.05 26.57
N VAL A 677 -7.44 6.62 25.80
CA VAL A 677 -7.91 8.01 25.94
C VAL A 677 -9.41 7.98 26.19
N HIS A 678 -9.86 8.68 27.24
CA HIS A 678 -11.24 8.72 27.68
C HIS A 678 -11.81 10.12 27.44
N PHE A 679 -12.94 10.16 26.75
CA PHE A 679 -13.73 11.36 26.50
C PHE A 679 -15.12 11.19 27.11
N ASP A 680 -15.54 12.16 27.90
CA ASP A 680 -16.92 12.28 28.36
C ASP A 680 -17.50 13.63 27.93
N VAL A 681 -18.68 13.60 27.32
CA VAL A 681 -19.34 14.78 26.77
C VAL A 681 -20.63 15.08 27.53
N CYS A 682 -20.81 16.32 27.97
CA CYS A 682 -22.05 16.79 28.59
C CYS A 682 -22.61 17.99 27.82
N LYS A 683 -23.91 17.96 27.54
CA LYS A 683 -24.61 18.96 26.76
C LYS A 683 -25.33 19.97 27.64
N HIS A 684 -25.05 21.25 27.43
CA HIS A 684 -25.71 22.36 28.12
C HIS A 684 -26.41 23.28 27.13
N ARG A 685 -27.65 23.68 27.41
CA ARG A 685 -28.32 24.74 26.63
C ARG A 685 -27.68 26.08 26.95
N ILE A 686 -27.58 26.95 25.96
CA ILE A 686 -27.04 28.29 26.17
C ILE A 686 -27.84 29.10 27.20
N SER A 687 -29.15 28.86 27.31
CA SER A 687 -30.02 29.44 28.34
C SER A 687 -29.57 29.10 29.76
N ASP A 688 -28.98 27.92 29.98
CA ASP A 688 -28.59 27.44 31.30
C ASP A 688 -27.25 28.06 31.72
N VAL A 689 -26.39 28.30 30.74
CA VAL A 689 -25.05 28.89 30.93
C VAL A 689 -25.12 30.38 31.25
N ILE A 690 -25.83 31.16 30.42
CA ILE A 690 -25.85 32.63 30.52
C ILE A 690 -27.21 33.23 30.91
N GLY A 691 -28.27 32.43 30.99
CA GLY A 691 -29.65 32.89 31.21
C GLY A 691 -30.36 33.36 29.93
N GLU A 692 -31.66 33.13 29.84
CA GLU A 692 -32.48 33.38 28.65
C GLU A 692 -32.77 34.88 28.41
N LYS A 693 -32.94 35.66 29.47
CA LYS A 693 -33.25 37.11 29.44
C LYS A 693 -32.27 37.96 30.29
N SER A 694 -30.99 37.65 30.22
CA SER A 694 -29.95 38.36 30.99
C SER A 694 -29.46 39.59 30.23
N THR A 695 -29.17 40.69 30.94
CA THR A 695 -28.39 41.80 30.38
C THR A 695 -26.97 41.35 30.02
N LYS A 696 -26.25 42.10 29.17
CA LYS A 696 -24.88 41.74 28.75
C LYS A 696 -23.94 41.48 29.95
N VAL A 697 -24.02 42.34 30.96
CA VAL A 697 -23.17 42.24 32.17
C VAL A 697 -23.54 41.02 33.01
N GLU A 698 -24.84 40.76 33.20
CA GLU A 698 -25.30 39.57 33.94
C GLU A 698 -24.94 38.27 33.22
N ALA A 699 -25.06 38.24 31.90
CA ALA A 699 -24.68 37.10 31.07
C ALA A 699 -23.17 36.78 31.22
N GLU A 700 -22.32 37.81 31.19
CA GLU A 700 -20.87 37.68 31.37
C GLU A 700 -20.51 37.17 32.78
N GLN A 701 -21.16 37.70 33.82
CA GLN A 701 -20.96 37.25 35.20
C GLN A 701 -21.41 35.80 35.40
N ARG A 702 -22.59 35.43 34.89
CA ARG A 702 -23.11 34.06 34.97
C ARG A 702 -22.24 33.09 34.18
N GLY A 703 -21.86 33.43 32.96
CA GLY A 703 -20.97 32.62 32.13
C GLY A 703 -19.60 32.42 32.78
N SER A 704 -19.02 33.47 33.36
CA SER A 704 -17.77 33.38 34.13
C SER A 704 -17.89 32.43 35.32
N LYS A 705 -18.94 32.59 36.12
CA LYS A 705 -19.18 31.75 37.29
C LYS A 705 -19.42 30.29 36.90
N TRP A 706 -20.25 30.06 35.89
CA TRP A 706 -20.54 28.72 35.37
C TRP A 706 -19.25 28.02 34.91
N LEU A 707 -18.39 28.72 34.17
CA LEU A 707 -17.11 28.16 33.70
C LEU A 707 -16.17 27.80 34.85
N LEU A 708 -16.09 28.66 35.87
CA LEU A 708 -15.26 28.41 37.06
C LEU A 708 -15.78 27.23 37.88
N ASP A 709 -17.10 27.16 38.10
CA ASP A 709 -17.76 26.06 38.81
C ASP A 709 -17.59 24.73 38.04
N LEU A 710 -17.69 24.78 36.71
CA LEU A 710 -17.47 23.62 35.84
C LEU A 710 -16.03 23.09 35.93
N TRP A 711 -15.02 23.98 35.90
CA TRP A 711 -13.62 23.57 36.05
C TRP A 711 -13.34 22.97 37.42
N LYS A 712 -13.98 23.49 38.47
CA LYS A 712 -13.91 22.89 39.82
C LYS A 712 -14.47 21.46 39.82
N THR A 713 -15.59 21.23 39.15
CA THR A 713 -16.16 19.88 38.99
C THR A 713 -15.24 18.98 38.16
N LYS A 714 -14.66 19.46 37.06
CA LYS A 714 -13.69 18.70 36.25
C LYS A 714 -12.46 18.28 37.04
N GLU A 715 -11.92 19.17 37.86
CA GLU A 715 -10.81 18.86 38.75
C GLU A 715 -11.15 17.68 39.67
N GLN A 716 -12.34 17.69 40.29
CA GLN A 716 -12.80 16.62 41.15
C GLN A 716 -13.01 15.30 40.38
N ARG A 717 -13.61 15.35 39.19
CA ARG A 717 -13.83 14.17 38.33
C ARG A 717 -12.50 13.54 37.89
N LEU A 718 -11.52 14.35 37.51
CA LEU A 718 -10.19 13.85 37.15
C LEU A 718 -9.47 13.29 38.38
N LYS A 719 -9.62 13.91 39.54
CA LYS A 719 -9.09 13.38 40.80
C LYS A 719 -9.66 11.99 41.11
N GLU A 720 -10.96 11.78 40.94
CA GLU A 720 -11.61 10.46 41.09
C GLU A 720 -11.12 9.46 40.04
N PHE A 721 -11.00 9.87 38.78
CA PHE A 721 -10.46 9.03 37.70
C PHE A 721 -9.03 8.54 37.98
N TYR A 722 -8.17 9.42 38.51
CA TYR A 722 -6.78 9.11 38.83
C TYR A 722 -6.58 8.48 40.21
N ALA A 723 -7.60 8.48 41.07
CA ALA A 723 -7.57 7.80 42.37
C ALA A 723 -7.59 6.27 42.23
N GLU A 724 -8.14 5.73 41.12
CA GLU A 724 -8.03 4.31 40.78
C GLU A 724 -6.58 3.99 40.41
N GLU A 725 -5.96 3.10 41.18
CA GLU A 725 -4.56 2.69 41.02
C GLU A 725 -4.36 1.87 39.74
N ASN A 726 -5.34 1.06 39.34
CA ASN A 726 -5.23 0.22 38.15
C ASN A 726 -5.62 0.98 36.87
N PRO A 727 -4.68 1.29 35.96
CA PRO A 727 -4.95 2.04 34.73
C PRO A 727 -6.04 1.42 33.83
N GLU A 728 -6.12 0.09 33.75
CA GLU A 728 -7.10 -0.61 32.92
C GLU A 728 -8.55 -0.43 33.42
N LYS A 729 -8.72 -0.15 34.72
CA LYS A 729 -10.03 0.07 35.36
C LYS A 729 -10.48 1.52 35.37
N ARG A 730 -9.58 2.47 35.11
CA ARG A 730 -9.93 3.90 35.09
C ARG A 730 -10.99 4.19 34.05
N ARG A 731 -12.14 4.70 34.47
CA ARG A 731 -13.25 5.10 33.59
C ARG A 731 -13.80 6.44 34.06
N LEU A 732 -14.16 7.30 33.12
CA LEU A 732 -14.94 8.49 33.43
C LEU A 732 -16.39 8.05 33.62
N GLU A 733 -17.01 8.46 34.72
CA GLU A 733 -18.44 8.27 34.91
C GLU A 733 -19.20 9.05 33.82
N PRO A 734 -20.07 8.40 33.03
CA PRO A 734 -20.78 9.04 31.92
C PRO A 734 -21.67 10.19 32.41
N SER A 735 -21.48 11.38 31.86
CA SER A 735 -22.43 12.49 32.04
C SER A 735 -23.64 12.33 31.11
N GLY A 736 -24.74 13.06 31.36
CA GLY A 736 -25.86 13.15 30.40
C GLY A 736 -26.66 11.85 30.18
N ASP A 737 -27.11 11.61 28.94
CA ASP A 737 -28.02 10.51 28.54
C ASP A 737 -27.37 9.10 28.56
N ARG A 738 -26.11 8.99 29.01
CA ARG A 738 -25.33 7.75 29.16
C ARG A 738 -25.14 6.94 27.87
N PHE A 739 -24.86 7.59 26.74
CA PHE A 739 -24.36 6.84 25.58
C PHE A 739 -22.92 6.38 25.82
N VAL A 740 -22.63 5.13 25.46
CA VAL A 740 -21.28 4.57 25.47
C VAL A 740 -21.01 4.02 24.09
N TRP A 741 -20.04 4.60 23.40
CA TRP A 741 -19.66 4.16 22.06
C TRP A 741 -18.73 2.95 22.12
N PRO A 742 -18.77 2.05 21.12
CA PRO A 742 -17.87 0.90 21.07
C PRO A 742 -16.41 1.36 20.97
N ILE A 743 -15.53 0.65 21.70
CA ILE A 743 -14.09 0.93 21.73
C ILE A 743 -13.49 0.75 20.33
N GLU A 744 -13.87 -0.31 19.62
CA GLU A 744 -13.44 -0.54 18.24
C GLU A 744 -14.34 0.23 17.26
N THR A 745 -13.72 0.98 16.35
CA THR A 745 -14.45 1.67 15.28
C THR A 745 -14.88 0.66 14.21
N ARG A 746 -16.15 0.29 14.21
CA ARG A 746 -16.74 -0.66 13.24
C ARG A 746 -17.30 0.09 12.04
N GLY A 747 -16.60 0.06 10.90
CA GLY A 747 -17.13 0.62 9.66
C GLY A 747 -16.17 0.48 8.47
N VAL A 748 -16.67 -0.08 7.37
CA VAL A 748 -15.90 -0.22 6.11
C VAL A 748 -15.41 1.15 5.63
N GLY A 749 -16.20 2.20 5.80
CA GLY A 749 -15.83 3.57 5.43
C GLY A 749 -14.56 4.09 6.09
N TYR A 750 -14.29 3.72 7.34
CA TYR A 750 -13.11 4.17 8.09
C TYR A 750 -11.82 3.52 7.57
N ILE A 751 -11.88 2.22 7.28
CA ILE A 751 -10.78 1.45 6.67
C ILE A 751 -10.54 1.90 5.22
N VAL A 752 -11.62 2.09 4.46
CA VAL A 752 -11.55 2.60 3.09
C VAL A 752 -10.93 3.98 3.04
N ALA A 753 -11.27 4.87 3.98
CA ALA A 753 -10.67 6.20 4.07
C ALA A 753 -9.15 6.10 4.30
N PHE A 754 -8.71 5.26 5.24
CA PHE A 754 -7.28 5.00 5.47
C PHE A 754 -6.56 4.50 4.20
N LEU A 755 -7.12 3.48 3.53
CA LEU A 755 -6.54 2.91 2.31
C LEU A 755 -6.47 3.93 1.17
N ILE A 756 -7.52 4.75 0.99
CA ILE A 756 -7.55 5.78 -0.03
C ILE A 756 -6.41 6.78 0.19
N TRP A 757 -6.20 7.26 1.42
CA TRP A 757 -5.12 8.20 1.71
C TRP A 757 -3.73 7.62 1.47
N VAL A 758 -3.51 6.36 1.84
CA VAL A 758 -2.22 5.67 1.60
C VAL A 758 -1.97 5.49 0.10
N LEU A 759 -2.95 4.93 -0.64
CA LEU A 759 -2.79 4.61 -2.07
C LEU A 759 -2.69 5.87 -2.94
N THR A 760 -3.52 6.89 -2.67
CA THR A 760 -3.47 8.16 -3.41
C THR A 760 -2.20 8.94 -3.13
N SER A 761 -1.71 8.94 -1.88
CA SER A 761 -0.42 9.58 -1.56
C SER A 761 0.74 8.89 -2.27
N ALA A 762 0.79 7.55 -2.26
CA ALA A 762 1.81 6.81 -3.00
C ALA A 762 1.76 7.10 -4.51
N MET A 763 0.55 7.19 -5.07
CA MET A 763 0.32 7.54 -6.47
C MET A 763 0.80 8.96 -6.80
N TRP A 764 0.45 9.96 -5.98
CA TRP A 764 0.88 11.35 -6.20
C TRP A 764 2.38 11.53 -6.06
N VAL A 765 3.01 10.85 -5.09
CA VAL A 765 4.47 10.83 -4.95
C VAL A 765 5.12 10.21 -6.18
N TYR A 766 4.60 9.07 -6.67
CA TYR A 766 5.08 8.45 -7.91
C TYR A 766 4.99 9.41 -9.11
N PHE A 767 3.87 10.12 -9.25
CA PHE A 767 3.68 11.06 -10.35
C PHE A 767 4.56 12.31 -10.24
N ALA A 768 4.82 12.81 -9.03
CA ALA A 768 5.78 13.88 -8.80
C ALA A 768 7.18 13.46 -9.29
N PHE A 769 7.62 12.23 -9.01
CA PHE A 769 8.92 11.75 -9.52
C PHE A 769 8.95 11.42 -11.02
N SER A 770 7.79 11.21 -11.65
CA SER A 770 7.71 10.68 -13.01
C SER A 770 7.32 11.73 -14.07
N SER A 771 6.81 12.90 -13.68
CA SER A 771 6.21 13.86 -14.62
C SER A 771 6.52 15.33 -14.29
N LEU A 772 7.23 15.99 -15.20
CA LEU A 772 7.52 17.44 -15.11
C LEU A 772 6.25 18.30 -15.05
N LEU A 773 5.15 17.88 -15.70
CA LEU A 773 3.88 18.63 -15.66
C LEU A 773 3.28 18.64 -14.25
N VAL A 774 3.44 17.54 -13.52
CA VAL A 774 2.98 17.42 -12.13
C VAL A 774 3.84 18.28 -11.22
N ASP A 775 5.15 18.34 -11.46
CA ASP A 775 6.05 19.24 -10.72
C ASP A 775 5.70 20.72 -10.91
N LEU A 776 5.44 21.15 -12.15
CA LEU A 776 5.00 22.53 -12.44
C LEU A 776 3.65 22.84 -11.77
N TYR A 777 2.73 21.88 -11.73
CA TYR A 777 1.46 22.01 -11.02
C TYR A 777 1.67 22.16 -9.49
N ILE A 778 2.52 21.33 -8.88
CA ILE A 778 2.88 21.42 -7.46
C ILE A 778 3.47 22.79 -7.14
N VAL A 779 4.43 23.26 -7.94
CA VAL A 779 5.04 24.59 -7.77
C VAL A 779 4.00 25.70 -7.86
N THR A 780 3.08 25.62 -8.83
CA THR A 780 1.99 26.59 -8.98
C THR A 780 1.09 26.64 -7.75
N ALA A 781 0.72 25.48 -7.21
CA ALA A 781 -0.08 25.39 -5.98
C ALA A 781 0.65 26.00 -4.78
N ILE A 782 1.95 25.71 -4.62
CA ILE A 782 2.77 26.29 -3.54
C ILE A 782 2.84 27.81 -3.68
N VAL A 783 3.11 28.32 -4.88
CA VAL A 783 3.16 29.77 -5.15
C VAL A 783 1.83 30.43 -4.79
N PHE A 784 0.69 29.81 -5.11
CA PHE A 784 -0.62 30.32 -4.71
C PHE A 784 -0.78 30.40 -3.18
N TYR A 785 -0.47 29.33 -2.45
CA TYR A 785 -0.61 29.32 -0.99
C TYR A 785 0.32 30.33 -0.31
N VAL A 786 1.56 30.46 -0.81
CA VAL A 786 2.52 31.46 -0.34
C VAL A 786 2.03 32.88 -0.65
N TYR A 787 1.53 33.12 -1.86
CA TYR A 787 0.94 34.40 -2.26
C TYR A 787 -0.22 34.80 -1.33
N ALA A 788 -1.16 33.88 -1.10
CA ALA A 788 -2.31 34.13 -0.23
C ALA A 788 -1.88 34.43 1.22
N PHE A 789 -0.86 33.72 1.72
CA PHE A 789 -0.32 33.99 3.04
C PHE A 789 0.38 35.36 3.14
N VAL A 790 1.24 35.70 2.17
CA VAL A 790 2.02 36.95 2.19
C VAL A 790 1.14 38.18 1.94
N CYS A 791 0.20 38.11 1.01
CA CYS A 791 -0.59 39.27 0.58
C CYS A 791 -1.87 39.47 1.41
N HIS A 792 -2.52 38.38 1.84
CA HIS A 792 -3.81 38.43 2.55
C HIS A 792 -3.72 37.94 4.00
N GLY A 793 -2.53 37.54 4.46
CA GLY A 793 -2.33 37.00 5.81
C GLY A 793 -2.83 35.57 6.01
N GLY A 794 -3.30 34.89 4.96
CA GLY A 794 -3.83 33.52 4.99
C GLY A 794 -4.86 33.27 3.90
N VAL A 795 -5.04 32.02 3.50
CA VAL A 795 -6.07 31.66 2.50
C VAL A 795 -7.49 31.86 3.03
N GLU A 796 -7.69 31.75 4.34
CA GLU A 796 -8.96 31.97 5.01
C GLU A 796 -9.46 33.40 4.78
N PHE A 797 -8.57 34.39 4.86
CA PHE A 797 -8.91 35.81 4.65
C PHE A 797 -9.16 36.11 3.18
N LEU A 798 -8.33 35.57 2.27
CA LEU A 798 -8.57 35.67 0.84
C LEU A 798 -9.96 35.12 0.44
N PHE A 799 -10.34 33.97 0.97
CA PHE A 799 -11.64 33.38 0.68
C PHE A 799 -12.80 34.17 1.31
N MET A 800 -12.60 34.79 2.49
CA MET A 800 -13.58 35.70 3.06
C MET A 800 -13.74 36.97 2.22
N GLU A 801 -12.64 37.56 1.74
CA GLU A 801 -12.67 38.70 0.82
C GLU A 801 -13.45 38.36 -0.46
N TRP A 802 -13.21 37.19 -1.05
CA TRP A 802 -13.98 36.74 -2.21
C TRP A 802 -15.45 36.47 -1.89
N PHE A 803 -15.75 35.94 -0.71
CA PHE A 803 -17.12 35.71 -0.26
C PHE A 803 -17.92 37.01 -0.14
N TYR A 804 -17.36 38.03 0.53
CA TYR A 804 -18.05 39.31 0.74
C TYR A 804 -17.95 40.26 -0.45
N GLY A 805 -16.83 40.29 -1.16
CA GLY A 805 -16.64 41.11 -2.36
C GLY A 805 -17.65 40.76 -3.47
N ARG A 806 -18.05 39.49 -3.57
CA ARG A 806 -19.09 39.06 -4.50
C ARG A 806 -20.49 39.56 -4.13
N ARG A 807 -20.78 39.70 -2.82
CA ARG A 807 -22.03 40.29 -2.33
C ARG A 807 -22.21 41.71 -2.88
N PHE A 808 -21.13 42.49 -2.90
CA PHE A 808 -21.13 43.84 -3.50
C PHE A 808 -21.37 43.88 -5.01
N PHE A 809 -20.87 42.90 -5.78
CA PHE A 809 -21.06 42.88 -7.24
C PHE A 809 -22.45 42.38 -7.68
N PHE A 810 -23.12 41.52 -6.92
CA PHE A 810 -24.41 40.93 -7.29
C PHE A 810 -25.62 41.45 -6.49
N GLU A 811 -25.47 42.02 -5.28
CA GLU A 811 -26.61 42.70 -4.62
C GLU A 811 -26.94 44.05 -5.28
N ARG A 812 -25.97 44.66 -5.99
CA ARG A 812 -26.22 45.86 -6.81
C ARG A 812 -27.14 45.61 -8.02
N SER A 813 -27.42 44.35 -8.37
CA SER A 813 -28.36 44.01 -9.46
C SER A 813 -29.79 43.72 -9.00
N ASN A 814 -30.05 43.63 -7.68
CA ASN A 814 -31.38 43.35 -7.14
C ASN A 814 -32.04 44.55 -6.43
N GLU A 815 -31.33 45.67 -6.28
CA GLU A 815 -31.98 46.95 -5.98
C GLU A 815 -32.58 47.51 -7.27
N THR A 816 -33.83 47.14 -7.53
CA THR A 816 -34.69 47.94 -8.39
C THR A 816 -34.78 49.35 -7.76
N PRO A 817 -34.47 50.42 -8.50
CA PRO A 817 -34.71 51.76 -7.98
C PRO A 817 -36.21 51.89 -7.75
N LYS A 818 -36.62 52.07 -6.50
CA LYS A 818 -37.98 52.54 -6.19
C LYS A 818 -38.12 53.91 -6.85
N ILE A 819 -38.80 53.93 -7.99
CA ILE A 819 -39.34 55.14 -8.59
C ILE A 819 -40.64 55.45 -7.83
N GLN A 820 -40.65 56.65 -7.23
CA GLN A 820 -41.72 57.36 -6.51
C GLN A 820 -42.07 56.86 -5.10
#